data_AF-A0A1Y2D021-F1
#
_entry.id   AF-A0A1Y2D021-F1
#
_cell.length_a   1.000
_cell.length_b   1.000
_cell.length_c   1.000
_cell.angle_alpha   90.00
_cell.angle_beta   90.00
_cell.angle_gamma   90.00
#
_symmetry.space_group_name_H-M   'P 1'
#
loop_
_entity.id
_entity.type
_entity.pdbx_description
1 polymer ?
#
loop_
_entity_poly.entity_id
_entity_poly.type
_entity_poly.pdbx_seq_one_letter_code
_entity_poly.pdbx_strand_id
1 'polypeptide(L)'
;MDSPSLISLLAHNATGLSYTDMHPAISGNWINVGFILFTFVVQTATDNYSYVDRLWSITPVIFALNYPLVAALRGYAVNARVLVMGILVFLWGARLTFNFWRKGGYNLKDEDYRWAICRKIIPNKVAWHLFSFFFISIYQLVLIYLITLPCKTAFDVVVAGGGEWRIHDTIAVILFLGLLTMETVADQQQWNFQEAKWAMIKAGKKVEELPAPYNVGFIQSGLWRYSRHPNFFAEFSQWWALYLFSVGADGRWWNPECMIGFFLLTLLFTGIAPFTEWITLPKYPLYRLYQKRVSILVPWIPLKTPITLEDKSELESIDSTTCHERRSWRVQRDRLFLAPKKLVIKGFKVKPAVPDSFVADALARLRTAVASIHGRLAVTDSLEELYKSVEHLCVHKQAQTVYQLLQDECASHIEKAVNEIRSLEAPDSLTLLKQLDEAWKVHCRCQLMIRSIFLYLDRTYVIQTPNLKSIWDMGLDLFRSNFLGNSIMVENVEDSLSLKTRVVDAILQTIENERNGQQIPTDLLKSLLQMFVDLGIYITVFEARYLATTESFLVHESAQRLRDMGDGSSSGLAVGAYLEYVEKRVEEEKVRCGGTGGYLSLATKKGAVSIVERVLVESHVSLLLQRGFDNLIQDERVLDLGRMYSLYSRVPNGLSEMKKYFGDYIVKFGLSIVNDVARDPTMIPDLLAFRKKMDSLAVTPFQGNKDFSQAIRDSFEKFINKRANKPAELIAKHVDTLMKAGKGTSEEETEDVLDQCLALFRFIHGKDVFEAFYKKDLAKRLLLGKSSSVDSEKSMFKDIETSKDVVASFRQRKETHMAKPAWHCVLTGYFKKVCDSTVSFVRGASALQRQTHPHIQRDFAFNIDGSKGLDRTLQSLACGKTRVLNKSPKGRDVNPSDSFDFNDAFENPLFRIKVNSIQLKETVEENKDTTEKTRKKLTHTLLIAELFEQLKFPIKAQDLKKRIESLIDREYLEREKNDSSTYVYLA
;
A
#
# COMPACT_ATOMS: atom_id res chain seq x y z
N MET A 1 14.36 -32.66 10.54
CA MET A 1 13.89 -32.31 11.90
C MET A 1 12.69 -31.42 11.68
N ASP A 2 11.56 -32.04 11.34
CA ASP A 2 10.49 -31.35 10.61
C ASP A 2 9.16 -31.55 11.30
N SER A 3 8.84 -30.61 12.19
CA SER A 3 7.46 -30.25 12.47
C SER A 3 7.39 -28.72 12.38
N PRO A 4 6.67 -28.16 11.38
CA PRO A 4 6.50 -26.72 11.30
C PRO A 4 5.76 -26.25 12.55
N SER A 5 6.26 -25.20 13.20
CA SER A 5 5.57 -24.59 14.34
C SER A 5 4.16 -24.17 13.90
N LEU A 6 3.20 -24.20 14.84
CA LEU A 6 1.80 -23.79 14.59
C LEU A 6 1.72 -22.41 13.90
N ILE A 7 2.66 -21.51 14.23
CA ILE A 7 2.79 -20.17 13.66
C ILE A 7 3.23 -20.22 12.19
N SER A 8 4.18 -21.10 11.83
CA SER A 8 4.59 -21.31 10.44
C SER A 8 3.46 -21.87 9.58
N LEU A 9 2.64 -22.76 10.14
CA LEU A 9 1.49 -23.35 9.44
C LEU A 9 0.38 -22.31 9.21
N LEU A 10 0.07 -21.50 10.23
CA LEU A 10 -0.94 -20.43 10.14
C LEU A 10 -0.51 -19.32 9.18
N ALA A 11 0.76 -18.89 9.23
CA ALA A 11 1.29 -17.88 8.32
C ALA A 11 1.34 -18.37 6.87
N HIS A 12 1.74 -19.63 6.64
CA HIS A 12 1.75 -20.22 5.29
C HIS A 12 0.33 -20.35 4.72
N ASN A 13 -0.64 -20.80 5.52
CA ASN A 13 -2.04 -20.91 5.08
C ASN A 13 -2.68 -19.54 4.80
N ALA A 14 -2.27 -18.48 5.51
CA ALA A 14 -2.81 -17.13 5.33
C ALA A 14 -2.13 -16.33 4.21
N THR A 15 -0.84 -16.54 3.96
CA THR A 15 -0.04 -15.71 3.02
C THR A 15 0.49 -16.47 1.80
N GLY A 16 0.46 -17.81 1.82
CA GLY A 16 1.03 -18.66 0.77
C GLY A 16 2.57 -18.72 0.75
N LEU A 17 3.27 -18.05 1.67
CA LEU A 17 4.73 -17.95 1.71
C LEU A 17 5.35 -18.80 2.82
N SER A 18 6.54 -19.34 2.58
CA SER A 18 7.34 -19.98 3.62
C SER A 18 7.91 -18.93 4.59
N TYR A 19 8.28 -19.32 5.82
CA TYR A 19 8.85 -18.39 6.81
C TYR A 19 10.11 -17.67 6.29
N THR A 20 10.93 -18.35 5.49
CA THR A 20 12.13 -17.76 4.88
C THR A 20 11.78 -16.78 3.76
N ASP A 21 10.70 -16.99 3.01
CA ASP A 21 10.28 -16.10 1.92
C ASP A 21 9.51 -14.87 2.41
N MET A 22 8.89 -14.97 3.59
CA MET A 22 8.09 -13.90 4.18
C MET A 22 8.96 -12.79 4.79
N HIS A 23 8.55 -11.54 4.59
CA HIS A 23 9.23 -10.38 5.18
C HIS A 23 9.30 -10.49 6.72
N PRO A 24 10.44 -10.20 7.38
CA PRO A 24 10.58 -10.35 8.84
C PRO A 24 9.51 -9.59 9.64
N ALA A 25 9.13 -8.40 9.18
CA ALA A 25 8.04 -7.63 9.79
C ALA A 25 6.69 -8.37 9.77
N ILE A 26 6.36 -9.08 8.67
CA ILE A 26 5.12 -9.83 8.54
C ILE A 26 5.15 -11.06 9.46
N SER A 27 6.27 -11.80 9.54
CA SER A 27 6.43 -12.86 10.55
C SER A 27 6.31 -12.32 11.97
N GLY A 28 6.90 -11.16 12.26
CA GLY A 28 6.82 -10.52 13.57
C GLY A 28 5.39 -10.16 13.94
N ASN A 29 4.59 -9.68 12.98
CA ASN A 29 3.17 -9.38 13.21
C ASN A 29 2.36 -10.66 13.51
N TRP A 30 2.58 -11.76 12.78
CA TRP A 30 1.91 -13.03 13.09
C TRP A 30 2.29 -13.58 14.46
N ILE A 31 3.58 -13.50 14.83
CA ILE A 31 4.05 -13.86 16.18
C ILE A 31 3.34 -12.97 17.22
N ASN A 32 3.19 -11.67 16.95
CA ASN A 32 2.51 -10.73 17.82
C ASN A 32 1.02 -11.09 18.02
N VAL A 33 0.29 -11.39 16.94
CA VAL A 33 -1.10 -11.87 17.01
C VAL A 33 -1.20 -13.15 17.84
N GLY A 34 -0.26 -14.07 17.65
CA GLY A 34 -0.14 -15.28 18.47
C GLY A 34 0.01 -14.97 19.96
N PHE A 35 0.91 -14.04 20.32
CA PHE A 35 1.08 -13.61 21.72
C PHE A 35 -0.14 -12.87 22.27
N ILE A 36 -0.86 -12.08 21.46
CA ILE A 36 -2.08 -11.39 21.89
C ILE A 36 -3.15 -12.41 22.26
N LEU A 37 -3.38 -13.39 21.40
CA LEU A 37 -4.34 -14.47 21.64
C LEU A 37 -3.93 -15.30 22.86
N PHE A 38 -2.66 -15.69 22.94
CA PHE A 38 -2.12 -16.43 24.10
C PHE A 38 -2.34 -15.66 25.39
N THR A 39 -1.98 -14.36 25.42
CA THR A 39 -2.10 -13.52 26.62
C THR A 39 -3.56 -13.40 27.04
N PHE A 40 -4.47 -13.12 26.10
CA PHE A 40 -5.89 -12.98 26.41
C PHE A 40 -6.52 -14.27 26.92
N VAL A 41 -6.21 -15.42 26.30
CA VAL A 41 -6.73 -16.73 26.73
C VAL A 41 -6.19 -17.09 28.10
N VAL A 42 -4.88 -17.00 28.31
CA VAL A 42 -4.24 -17.42 29.56
C VAL A 42 -4.61 -16.50 30.73
N GLN A 43 -4.61 -15.17 30.53
CA GLN A 43 -5.00 -14.24 31.59
C GLN A 43 -6.46 -14.43 32.00
N THR A 44 -7.35 -14.73 31.06
CA THR A 44 -8.77 -14.95 31.34
C THR A 44 -9.00 -16.29 32.02
N ALA A 45 -8.27 -17.34 31.62
CA ALA A 45 -8.37 -18.66 32.22
C ALA A 45 -7.82 -18.73 33.65
N THR A 46 -6.82 -17.92 33.97
CA THR A 46 -6.12 -17.96 35.27
C THR A 46 -6.46 -16.79 36.20
N ASP A 47 -7.21 -15.80 35.71
CA ASP A 47 -7.51 -14.51 36.36
C ASP A 47 -6.26 -13.77 36.89
N ASN A 48 -5.12 -14.00 36.23
CA ASN A 48 -3.86 -13.30 36.48
C ASN A 48 -3.50 -12.50 35.24
N TYR A 49 -3.46 -11.17 35.35
CA TYR A 49 -3.22 -10.28 34.20
C TYR A 49 -1.74 -9.89 34.02
N SER A 50 -0.84 -10.51 34.79
CA SER A 50 0.60 -10.26 34.71
C SER A 50 1.34 -11.10 33.67
N TYR A 51 0.63 -11.89 32.86
CA TYR A 51 1.27 -12.61 31.74
C TYR A 51 1.87 -11.64 30.73
N VAL A 52 1.23 -10.50 30.49
CA VAL A 52 1.79 -9.48 29.61
C VAL A 52 3.11 -8.94 30.17
N ASP A 53 3.19 -8.68 31.48
CA ASP A 53 4.39 -8.15 32.15
C ASP A 53 5.59 -9.10 31.99
N ARG A 54 5.35 -10.42 31.97
CA ARG A 54 6.39 -11.44 31.70
C ARG A 54 6.89 -11.37 30.26
N LEU A 55 5.99 -11.14 29.31
CA LEU A 55 6.30 -11.07 27.89
C LEU A 55 7.07 -9.80 27.51
N TRP A 56 6.90 -8.69 28.22
CA TRP A 56 7.62 -7.44 27.99
C TRP A 56 9.15 -7.60 27.89
N SER A 57 9.74 -8.53 28.65
CA SER A 57 11.19 -8.77 28.62
C SER A 57 11.66 -9.71 27.50
N ILE A 58 10.74 -10.47 26.88
CA ILE A 58 11.06 -11.56 25.95
C ILE A 58 10.67 -11.18 24.51
N THR A 59 9.48 -10.64 24.31
CA THR A 59 8.93 -10.41 22.96
C THR A 59 9.70 -9.36 22.15
N PRO A 60 10.21 -8.23 22.70
CA PRO A 60 11.02 -7.30 21.92
C PRO A 60 12.29 -7.95 21.38
N VAL A 61 12.91 -8.85 22.16
CA VAL A 61 14.11 -9.61 21.77
C VAL A 61 13.79 -10.53 20.60
N ILE A 62 12.66 -11.25 20.66
CA ILE A 62 12.18 -12.10 19.56
C ILE A 62 11.98 -11.26 18.29
N PHE A 63 11.29 -10.11 18.39
CA PHE A 63 11.02 -9.26 17.23
C PHE A 63 12.29 -8.66 16.64
N ALA A 64 13.23 -8.20 17.46
CA ALA A 64 14.49 -7.61 16.98
C ALA A 64 15.43 -8.66 16.37
N LEU A 65 15.58 -9.84 16.97
CA LEU A 65 16.44 -10.91 16.45
C LEU A 65 15.85 -11.66 15.25
N ASN A 66 14.54 -11.51 14.99
CA ASN A 66 13.89 -12.08 13.80
C ASN A 66 14.49 -11.53 12.49
N TYR A 67 14.91 -10.26 12.46
CA TYR A 67 15.51 -9.64 11.27
C TYR A 67 16.88 -10.24 10.89
N PRO A 68 17.90 -10.29 11.78
CA PRO A 68 19.17 -10.92 11.45
C PRO A 68 19.04 -12.45 11.25
N LEU A 69 18.09 -13.12 11.92
CA LEU A 69 17.82 -14.54 11.71
C LEU A 69 17.34 -14.82 10.29
N VAL A 70 16.33 -14.10 9.81
CA VAL A 70 15.82 -14.26 8.44
C VAL A 70 16.87 -13.84 7.41
N ALA A 71 17.68 -12.80 7.68
CA ALA A 71 18.81 -12.44 6.81
C ALA A 71 19.77 -13.63 6.63
N ALA A 72 20.16 -14.27 7.73
CA ALA A 72 21.07 -15.42 7.71
C ALA A 72 20.44 -16.64 7.01
N LEU A 73 19.16 -16.92 7.24
CA LEU A 73 18.44 -18.02 6.58
C LEU A 73 18.29 -17.82 5.07
N ARG A 74 18.26 -16.56 4.59
CA ARG A 74 18.23 -16.21 3.16
C ARG A 74 19.62 -16.18 2.51
N GLY A 75 20.69 -16.45 3.27
CA GLY A 75 22.07 -16.39 2.78
C GLY A 75 22.60 -14.96 2.58
N TYR A 76 21.94 -13.93 3.13
CA TYR A 76 22.49 -12.58 3.12
C TYR A 76 23.64 -12.45 4.13
N ALA A 77 24.66 -11.66 3.78
CA ALA A 77 25.69 -11.28 4.73
C ALA A 77 25.06 -10.52 5.92
N VAL A 78 25.34 -10.94 7.14
CA VAL A 78 24.75 -10.34 8.34
C VAL A 78 25.26 -8.91 8.49
N ASN A 79 24.40 -7.92 8.21
CA ASN A 79 24.76 -6.52 8.32
C ASN A 79 24.98 -6.10 9.78
N ALA A 80 26.07 -5.38 10.02
CA ALA A 80 26.48 -4.95 11.36
C ALA A 80 25.41 -4.12 12.09
N ARG A 81 24.67 -3.25 11.39
CA ARG A 81 23.62 -2.40 12.00
C ARG A 81 22.50 -3.26 12.59
N VAL A 82 21.92 -4.14 11.79
CA VAL A 82 20.78 -4.99 12.20
C VAL A 82 21.21 -5.94 13.32
N LEU A 83 22.42 -6.48 13.26
CA LEU A 83 22.98 -7.32 14.31
C LEU A 83 23.18 -6.56 15.62
N VAL A 84 23.79 -5.37 15.57
CA VAL A 84 24.03 -4.53 16.76
C VAL A 84 22.70 -4.12 17.41
N MET A 85 21.70 -3.72 16.62
CA MET A 85 20.36 -3.42 17.16
C MET A 85 19.77 -4.63 17.89
N GLY A 86 19.87 -5.82 17.30
CA GLY A 86 19.43 -7.06 17.94
C GLY A 86 20.16 -7.36 19.26
N ILE A 87 21.48 -7.15 19.30
CA ILE A 87 22.30 -7.33 20.51
C ILE A 87 21.92 -6.31 21.59
N LEU A 88 21.73 -5.04 21.25
CA LEU A 88 21.34 -3.99 22.21
C LEU A 88 19.97 -4.30 22.85
N VAL A 89 18.98 -4.69 22.03
CA VAL A 89 17.66 -5.11 22.53
C VAL A 89 17.76 -6.38 23.37
N PHE A 90 18.63 -7.33 22.99
CA PHE A 90 18.90 -8.52 23.80
C PHE A 90 19.49 -8.17 25.16
N LEU A 91 20.49 -7.29 25.23
CA LEU A 91 21.10 -6.85 26.50
C LEU A 91 20.06 -6.17 27.40
N TRP A 92 19.23 -5.30 26.84
CA TRP A 92 18.13 -4.69 27.56
C TRP A 92 17.13 -5.73 28.09
N GLY A 93 16.73 -6.69 27.25
CA GLY A 93 15.77 -7.74 27.59
C GLY A 93 16.32 -8.65 28.69
N ALA A 94 17.58 -9.08 28.58
CA ALA A 94 18.26 -9.89 29.59
C ALA A 94 18.31 -9.18 30.95
N ARG A 95 18.60 -7.87 30.96
CA ARG A 95 18.56 -7.05 32.18
C ARG A 95 17.15 -6.95 32.75
N LEU A 96 16.12 -6.74 31.91
CA LEU A 96 14.73 -6.65 32.38
C LEU A 96 14.27 -7.99 32.96
N THR A 97 14.55 -9.10 32.26
CA THR A 97 14.28 -10.47 32.73
C THR A 97 14.94 -10.73 34.08
N PHE A 98 16.22 -10.38 34.25
CA PHE A 98 16.92 -10.52 35.54
C PHE A 98 16.26 -9.68 36.64
N ASN A 99 15.95 -8.40 36.37
CA ASN A 99 15.34 -7.51 37.34
C ASN A 99 13.92 -7.95 37.76
N PHE A 100 13.17 -8.52 36.82
CA PHE A 100 11.83 -9.05 37.07
C PHE A 100 11.87 -10.39 37.81
N TRP A 101 12.80 -11.27 37.45
CA TRP A 101 13.03 -12.54 38.12
C TRP A 101 13.43 -12.38 39.59
N ARG A 102 14.40 -11.50 39.90
CA ARG A 102 14.82 -11.27 41.29
C ARG A 102 13.70 -10.71 42.18
N LYS A 103 12.72 -10.02 41.59
CA LYS A 103 11.51 -9.51 42.27
C LYS A 103 10.40 -10.57 42.42
N GLY A 104 10.60 -11.78 41.91
CA GLY A 104 9.61 -12.87 41.96
C GLY A 104 8.56 -12.85 40.84
N GLY A 105 8.72 -12.01 39.81
CA GLY A 105 7.69 -11.79 38.77
C GLY A 105 7.34 -13.00 37.89
N TYR A 106 8.19 -14.04 37.87
CA TYR A 106 7.93 -15.30 37.17
C TYR A 106 7.21 -16.36 38.03
N ASN A 107 6.85 -16.03 39.28
CA ASN A 107 5.96 -16.89 40.04
C ASN A 107 4.56 -16.87 39.42
N LEU A 108 4.06 -18.03 38.99
CA LEU A 108 2.79 -18.16 38.28
C LEU A 108 1.57 -17.71 39.11
N LYS A 109 1.68 -17.78 40.45
CA LYS A 109 0.60 -17.42 41.37
C LYS A 109 0.55 -15.94 41.72
N ASP A 110 1.67 -15.22 41.54
CA ASP A 110 1.75 -13.83 41.92
C ASP A 110 1.32 -12.94 40.75
N GLU A 111 0.60 -11.88 41.08
CA GLU A 111 0.14 -10.85 40.15
C GLU A 111 0.68 -9.49 40.59
N ASP A 112 1.03 -8.64 39.62
CA ASP A 112 1.36 -7.25 39.87
C ASP A 112 0.21 -6.54 40.58
N TYR A 113 0.53 -5.91 41.71
CA TYR A 113 -0.43 -5.23 42.57
C TYR A 113 -1.20 -4.10 41.85
N ARG A 114 -0.65 -3.56 40.75
CA ARG A 114 -1.30 -2.51 39.93
C ARG A 114 -2.60 -3.02 39.32
N TRP A 115 -2.65 -4.26 38.84
CA TRP A 115 -3.86 -4.84 38.26
C TRP A 115 -4.98 -4.99 39.28
N ALA A 116 -4.65 -5.39 40.52
CA ALA A 116 -5.62 -5.44 41.61
C ALA A 116 -6.22 -4.07 41.95
N ILE A 117 -5.45 -2.99 41.80
CA ILE A 117 -5.94 -1.61 41.99
C ILE A 117 -6.80 -1.17 40.80
N CYS A 118 -6.38 -1.46 39.56
CA CYS A 118 -7.18 -1.19 38.37
C CYS A 118 -8.55 -1.89 38.41
N ARG A 119 -8.61 -3.15 38.90
CA ARG A 119 -9.87 -3.87 39.12
C ARG A 119 -10.79 -3.17 40.13
N LYS A 120 -10.23 -2.52 41.15
CA LYS A 120 -11.03 -1.73 42.11
C LYS A 120 -11.58 -0.44 41.48
N ILE A 121 -10.88 0.12 40.49
CA ILE A 121 -11.30 1.32 39.75
C ILE A 121 -12.39 0.97 38.71
N ILE A 122 -12.33 -0.23 38.12
CA ILE A 122 -13.27 -0.73 37.11
C ILE A 122 -14.08 -1.91 37.69
N PRO A 123 -15.13 -1.65 38.50
CA PRO A 123 -15.85 -2.71 39.21
C PRO A 123 -16.77 -3.55 38.30
N ASN A 124 -17.14 -3.04 37.12
CA ASN A 124 -17.99 -3.77 36.19
C ASN A 124 -17.19 -4.86 35.45
N LYS A 125 -17.63 -6.12 35.56
CA LYS A 125 -16.96 -7.28 34.97
C LYS A 125 -16.82 -7.21 33.45
N VAL A 126 -17.85 -6.74 32.74
CA VAL A 126 -17.81 -6.59 31.28
C VAL A 126 -16.81 -5.50 30.89
N ALA A 127 -16.86 -4.35 31.57
CA ALA A 127 -15.90 -3.26 31.35
C ALA A 127 -14.46 -3.70 31.66
N TRP A 128 -14.25 -4.53 32.69
CA TRP A 128 -12.94 -5.10 33.01
C TRP A 128 -12.43 -6.03 31.91
N HIS A 129 -13.26 -6.94 31.39
CA HIS A 129 -12.86 -7.83 30.29
C HIS A 129 -12.57 -7.06 29.00
N LEU A 130 -13.34 -6.01 28.68
CA LEU A 130 -13.07 -5.13 27.54
C LEU A 130 -11.75 -4.37 27.73
N PHE A 131 -11.53 -3.78 28.90
CA PHE A 131 -10.27 -3.14 29.25
C PHE A 131 -9.09 -4.11 29.13
N SER A 132 -9.26 -5.31 29.66
CA SER A 132 -8.25 -6.36 29.62
C SER A 132 -7.91 -6.81 28.19
N PHE A 133 -8.92 -6.97 27.33
CA PHE A 133 -8.70 -7.31 25.93
C PHE A 133 -7.99 -6.19 25.15
N PHE A 134 -8.53 -4.96 25.20
CA PHE A 134 -8.02 -3.86 24.38
C PHE A 134 -6.72 -3.26 24.92
N PHE A 135 -6.61 -3.08 26.23
CA PHE A 135 -5.43 -2.45 26.85
C PHE A 135 -4.36 -3.48 27.20
N ILE A 136 -4.67 -4.48 28.02
CA ILE A 136 -3.66 -5.42 28.55
C ILE A 136 -3.13 -6.33 27.45
N SER A 137 -4.00 -6.92 26.64
CA SER A 137 -3.58 -7.84 25.58
C SER A 137 -3.16 -7.12 24.30
N ILE A 138 -4.05 -6.31 23.69
CA ILE A 138 -3.78 -5.71 22.38
C ILE A 138 -2.76 -4.56 22.47
N TYR A 139 -3.08 -3.49 23.20
CA TYR A 139 -2.27 -2.27 23.18
C TYR A 139 -0.82 -2.52 23.61
N GLN A 140 -0.59 -3.25 24.70
CA GLN A 140 0.76 -3.53 25.21
C GLN A 140 1.61 -4.33 24.21
N LEU A 141 1.06 -5.40 23.61
CA LEU A 141 1.81 -6.25 22.69
C LEU A 141 2.01 -5.60 21.31
N VAL A 142 1.00 -4.86 20.82
CA VAL A 142 1.16 -4.01 19.63
C VAL A 142 2.23 -2.95 19.87
N LEU A 143 2.24 -2.30 21.03
CA LEU A 143 3.26 -1.31 21.38
C LEU A 143 4.67 -1.91 21.35
N ILE A 144 4.85 -3.09 21.96
CA ILE A 144 6.13 -3.81 21.94
C ILE A 144 6.58 -4.13 20.51
N TYR A 145 5.67 -4.56 19.64
CA TYR A 145 6.01 -4.77 18.24
C TYR A 145 6.42 -3.45 17.56
N LEU A 146 5.67 -2.36 17.76
CA LEU A 146 5.92 -1.06 17.13
C LEU A 146 7.28 -0.46 17.52
N ILE A 147 7.71 -0.56 18.78
CA ILE A 147 9.01 -0.01 19.22
C ILE A 147 10.22 -0.76 18.62
N THR A 148 10.00 -1.95 18.05
CA THR A 148 11.05 -2.71 17.33
C THR A 148 11.07 -2.45 15.82
N LEU A 149 10.15 -1.64 15.29
CA LEU A 149 10.09 -1.33 13.86
C LEU A 149 11.31 -0.62 13.26
N PRO A 150 12.15 0.14 13.98
CA PRO A 150 13.41 0.62 13.42
C PRO A 150 14.29 -0.50 12.84
N CYS A 151 14.21 -1.73 13.39
CA CYS A 151 14.91 -2.89 12.84
C CYS A 151 14.42 -3.25 11.43
N LYS A 152 13.12 -3.02 11.12
CA LYS A 152 12.55 -3.16 9.78
C LYS A 152 13.22 -2.20 8.81
N THR A 153 13.22 -0.91 9.13
CA THR A 153 13.82 0.10 8.25
C THR A 153 15.30 -0.18 8.01
N ALA A 154 16.04 -0.57 9.05
CA ALA A 154 17.43 -0.97 8.93
C ALA A 154 17.61 -2.20 8.02
N PHE A 155 16.74 -3.21 8.14
CA PHE A 155 16.76 -4.40 7.29
C PHE A 155 16.41 -4.09 5.83
N ASP A 156 15.36 -3.30 5.58
CA ASP A 156 14.88 -2.97 4.23
C ASP A 156 15.97 -2.25 3.42
N VAL A 157 16.65 -1.28 4.04
CA VAL A 157 17.78 -0.55 3.43
C VAL A 157 18.96 -1.47 3.13
N VAL A 158 19.23 -2.43 4.00
CA VAL A 158 20.31 -3.42 3.81
C VAL A 158 20.01 -4.35 2.65
N VAL A 159 18.77 -4.86 2.56
CA VAL A 159 18.34 -5.72 1.45
C VAL A 159 18.37 -4.98 0.12
N ALA A 160 18.11 -3.67 0.12
CA ALA A 160 18.22 -2.81 -1.06
C ALA A 160 19.68 -2.51 -1.48
N GLY A 161 20.69 -3.13 -0.85
CA GLY A 161 22.10 -2.94 -1.17
C GLY A 161 22.74 -1.71 -0.54
N GLY A 162 22.03 -1.05 0.39
CA GLY A 162 22.53 0.10 1.15
C GLY A 162 22.91 -0.25 2.59
N GLY A 163 23.04 0.79 3.42
CA GLY A 163 23.12 0.62 4.87
C GLY A 163 24.54 0.52 5.43
N GLU A 164 25.49 1.24 4.84
CA GLU A 164 26.79 1.52 5.46
C GLU A 164 26.63 2.15 6.85
N TRP A 165 27.58 1.87 7.73
CA TRP A 165 27.61 2.40 9.09
C TRP A 165 27.86 3.92 9.07
N ARG A 166 27.00 4.69 9.75
CA ARG A 166 27.06 6.15 9.81
C ARG A 166 27.28 6.63 11.24
N ILE A 167 27.64 7.92 11.39
CA ILE A 167 27.86 8.53 12.71
C ILE A 167 26.64 8.42 13.65
N HIS A 168 25.43 8.49 13.10
CA HIS A 168 24.18 8.31 13.85
C HIS A 168 24.10 6.93 14.51
N ASP A 169 24.61 5.88 13.88
CA ASP A 169 24.64 4.53 14.45
C ASP A 169 25.58 4.48 15.67
N THR A 170 26.77 5.09 15.56
CA THR A 170 27.70 5.19 16.69
C THR A 170 27.11 5.98 17.85
N ILE A 171 26.46 7.12 17.57
CA ILE A 171 25.76 7.93 18.58
C ILE A 171 24.65 7.10 19.25
N ALA A 172 23.86 6.36 18.46
CA ALA A 172 22.80 5.50 18.95
C ALA A 172 23.32 4.41 19.90
N VAL A 173 24.43 3.75 19.55
CA VAL A 173 25.09 2.74 20.42
C VAL A 173 25.53 3.35 21.75
N ILE A 174 26.25 4.48 21.70
CA ILE A 174 26.78 5.14 22.91
C ILE A 174 25.62 5.59 23.82
N LEU A 175 24.60 6.21 23.25
CA LEU A 175 23.42 6.64 23.99
C LEU A 175 22.67 5.45 24.60
N PHE A 176 22.43 4.39 23.82
CA PHE A 176 21.72 3.21 24.31
C PHE A 176 22.47 2.53 25.46
N LEU A 177 23.77 2.29 25.32
CA LEU A 177 24.58 1.66 26.39
C LEU A 177 24.70 2.54 27.64
N GLY A 178 24.81 3.87 27.47
CA GLY A 178 24.80 4.82 28.57
C GLY A 178 23.48 4.80 29.34
N LEU A 179 22.35 4.77 28.62
CA LEU A 179 21.01 4.69 29.20
C LEU A 179 20.76 3.32 29.85
N LEU A 180 21.18 2.23 29.23
CA LEU A 180 21.10 0.89 29.81
C LEU A 180 21.90 0.79 31.13
N THR A 181 23.07 1.43 31.18
CA THR A 181 23.88 1.52 32.40
C THR A 181 23.18 2.35 33.46
N MET A 182 22.62 3.51 33.08
CA MET A 182 21.84 4.35 33.99
C MET A 182 20.65 3.60 34.58
N GLU A 183 19.90 2.86 33.75
CA GLU A 183 18.76 2.05 34.18
C GLU A 183 19.20 0.96 35.17
N THR A 184 20.27 0.24 34.83
CA THR A 184 20.82 -0.84 35.67
C THR A 184 21.26 -0.32 37.04
N VAL A 185 21.93 0.84 37.07
CA VAL A 185 22.34 1.49 38.33
C VAL A 185 21.14 1.98 39.12
N ALA A 186 20.14 2.59 38.47
CA ALA A 186 18.92 3.07 39.12
C ALA A 186 18.14 1.93 39.78
N ASP A 187 17.97 0.82 39.06
CA ASP A 187 17.30 -0.38 39.55
C ASP A 187 18.09 -1.04 40.68
N GLN A 188 19.42 -1.10 40.60
CA GLN A 188 20.26 -1.67 41.66
C GLN A 188 20.21 -0.81 42.94
N GLN A 189 20.26 0.53 42.80
CA GLN A 189 20.09 1.44 43.92
C GLN A 189 18.74 1.24 44.62
N GLN A 190 17.66 1.12 43.84
CA GLN A 190 16.32 0.88 44.38
C GLN A 190 16.22 -0.49 45.05
N TRP A 191 16.80 -1.53 44.45
CA TRP A 191 16.83 -2.88 45.02
C TRP A 191 17.53 -2.90 46.37
N ASN A 192 18.77 -2.41 46.45
CA ASN A 192 19.57 -2.36 47.68
C ASN A 192 18.83 -1.61 48.79
N PHE A 193 18.15 -0.50 48.44
CA PHE A 193 17.37 0.27 49.40
C PHE A 193 16.16 -0.51 49.93
N GLN A 194 15.38 -1.15 49.04
CA GLN A 194 14.19 -1.90 49.44
C GLN A 194 14.55 -3.16 50.23
N GLU A 195 15.58 -3.89 49.83
CA GLU A 195 16.06 -5.09 50.51
C GLU A 195 16.48 -4.77 51.96
N ALA A 196 17.30 -3.74 52.15
CA ALA A 196 17.71 -3.30 53.48
C ALA A 196 16.51 -2.81 54.32
N LYS A 197 15.61 -2.01 53.73
CA LYS A 197 14.40 -1.51 54.41
C LYS A 197 13.50 -2.65 54.87
N TRP A 198 13.19 -3.59 53.98
CA TRP A 198 12.28 -4.70 54.30
C TRP A 198 12.91 -5.72 55.24
N ALA A 199 14.23 -5.92 55.21
CA ALA A 199 14.93 -6.72 56.21
C ALA A 199 14.72 -6.15 57.63
N MET A 200 14.80 -4.82 57.79
CA MET A 200 14.56 -4.15 59.08
C MET A 200 13.09 -4.15 59.50
N ILE A 201 12.15 -3.98 58.55
CA ILE A 201 10.71 -4.08 58.84
C ILE A 201 10.33 -5.50 59.25
N LYS A 202 10.89 -6.52 58.59
CA LYS A 202 10.67 -7.94 58.94
C LYS A 202 11.24 -8.28 60.33
N ALA A 203 12.23 -7.53 60.80
CA ALA A 203 12.74 -7.59 62.18
C ALA A 203 11.86 -6.84 63.21
N GLY A 204 10.67 -6.35 62.82
CA GLY A 204 9.67 -5.78 63.72
C GLY A 204 9.73 -4.26 63.92
N LYS A 205 10.65 -3.55 63.26
CA LYS A 205 10.76 -2.07 63.37
C LYS A 205 9.73 -1.36 62.49
N LYS A 206 9.16 -0.25 62.96
CA LYS A 206 8.32 0.64 62.13
C LYS A 206 9.19 1.49 61.21
N VAL A 207 8.61 2.02 60.12
CA VAL A 207 9.35 2.82 59.13
C VAL A 207 10.00 4.05 59.78
N GLU A 208 9.29 4.72 60.67
CA GLU A 208 9.75 5.94 61.34
C GLU A 208 10.92 5.69 62.32
N GLU A 209 11.12 4.44 62.75
CA GLU A 209 12.14 4.01 63.71
C GLU A 209 13.43 3.51 63.02
N LEU A 210 13.46 3.49 61.69
CA LEU A 210 14.64 3.06 60.92
C LEU A 210 15.77 4.12 60.97
N PRO A 211 17.04 3.74 60.77
CA PRO A 211 18.11 4.72 60.61
C PRO A 211 17.95 5.52 59.32
N ALA A 212 18.40 6.78 59.29
CA ALA A 212 18.47 7.56 58.06
C ALA A 212 19.41 6.86 57.04
N PRO A 213 19.06 6.80 55.74
CA PRO A 213 17.94 7.46 55.07
C PRO A 213 16.65 6.60 54.94
N TYR A 214 16.54 5.45 55.62
CA TYR A 214 15.41 4.53 55.47
C TYR A 214 14.13 5.00 56.19
N ASN A 215 14.28 5.89 57.17
CA ASN A 215 13.19 6.46 57.98
C ASN A 215 12.13 7.26 57.20
N VAL A 216 12.46 7.74 56.00
CA VAL A 216 11.49 8.41 55.11
C VAL A 216 10.74 7.43 54.21
N GLY A 217 11.19 6.17 54.12
CA GLY A 217 10.50 5.07 53.44
C GLY A 217 10.75 4.92 51.93
N PHE A 218 11.36 5.91 51.28
CA PHE A 218 11.68 5.90 49.84
C PHE A 218 13.11 6.34 49.56
N ILE A 219 13.66 5.91 48.42
CA ILE A 219 15.02 6.26 47.98
C ILE A 219 15.06 7.68 47.43
N GLN A 220 16.11 8.42 47.79
CA GLN A 220 16.35 9.82 47.39
C GLN A 220 17.83 10.13 47.19
N SER A 221 18.69 9.11 47.13
CA SER A 221 20.13 9.20 46.95
C SER A 221 20.54 8.61 45.59
N GLY A 222 21.79 8.85 45.16
CA GLY A 222 22.27 8.37 43.87
C GLY A 222 21.55 9.05 42.71
N LEU A 223 21.07 8.27 41.72
CA LEU A 223 20.33 8.80 40.56
C LEU A 223 18.95 9.34 40.95
N TRP A 224 18.36 8.78 42.00
CA TRP A 224 17.04 9.17 42.49
C TRP A 224 17.02 10.61 43.01
N ARG A 225 18.17 11.22 43.37
CA ARG A 225 18.20 12.64 43.76
C ARG A 225 17.86 13.61 42.62
N TYR A 226 18.08 13.20 41.37
CA TYR A 226 17.91 14.04 40.18
C TYR A 226 16.57 13.80 39.47
N SER A 227 16.03 12.59 39.59
CA SER A 227 14.73 12.21 39.02
C SER A 227 14.02 11.26 39.96
N ARG A 228 12.71 11.40 40.09
CA ARG A 228 11.87 10.50 40.90
C ARG A 228 11.72 9.13 40.27
N HIS A 229 11.92 9.00 38.96
CA HIS A 229 11.86 7.75 38.21
C HIS A 229 12.99 7.70 37.15
N PRO A 230 14.27 7.62 37.57
CA PRO A 230 15.39 7.61 36.65
C PRO A 230 15.43 6.35 35.79
N ASN A 231 14.94 5.22 36.31
CA ASN A 231 14.77 3.99 35.55
C ASN A 231 13.72 4.14 34.44
N PHE A 232 12.59 4.79 34.69
CA PHE A 232 11.58 5.03 33.64
C PHE A 232 12.12 5.98 32.56
N PHE A 233 12.88 7.01 32.95
CA PHE A 233 13.53 7.90 32.00
C PHE A 233 14.50 7.17 31.08
N ALA A 234 15.38 6.34 31.65
CA ALA A 234 16.29 5.52 30.87
C ALA A 234 15.53 4.54 29.96
N GLU A 235 14.49 3.91 30.50
CA GLU A 235 13.67 2.92 29.80
C GLU A 235 13.03 3.49 28.53
N PHE A 236 12.32 4.62 28.55
CA PHE A 236 11.75 5.14 27.30
C PHE A 236 12.80 5.83 26.41
N SER A 237 13.85 6.44 26.98
CA SER A 237 14.87 7.16 26.22
C SER A 237 15.76 6.23 25.39
N GLN A 238 16.04 5.01 25.87
CA GLN A 238 16.85 4.05 25.10
C GLN A 238 16.13 3.60 23.83
N TRP A 239 14.79 3.55 23.84
CA TRP A 239 14.00 3.25 22.65
C TRP A 239 14.07 4.40 21.64
N TRP A 240 14.12 5.66 22.09
CA TRP A 240 14.47 6.79 21.21
C TRP A 240 15.90 6.71 20.67
N ALA A 241 16.85 6.17 21.43
CA ALA A 241 18.19 5.88 20.91
C ALA A 241 18.15 4.79 19.83
N LEU A 242 17.31 3.75 20.00
CA LEU A 242 17.10 2.72 18.98
C LEU A 242 16.50 3.29 17.68
N TYR A 243 15.61 4.30 17.78
CA TYR A 243 15.06 5.01 16.62
C TYR A 243 16.14 5.69 15.76
N LEU A 244 17.23 6.20 16.36
CA LEU A 244 18.32 6.86 15.62
C LEU A 244 18.99 5.94 14.60
N PHE A 245 18.96 4.62 14.78
CA PHE A 245 19.43 3.67 13.76
C PHE A 245 18.58 3.71 12.48
N SER A 246 17.27 4.00 12.57
CA SER A 246 16.42 4.19 11.38
C SER A 246 16.81 5.45 10.60
N VAL A 247 17.20 6.51 11.32
CA VAL A 247 17.73 7.75 10.74
C VAL A 247 19.09 7.48 10.08
N GLY A 248 19.96 6.71 10.76
CA GLY A 248 21.23 6.25 10.20
C GLY A 248 21.05 5.46 8.90
N ALA A 249 20.08 4.56 8.86
CA ALA A 249 19.79 3.72 7.71
C ALA A 249 19.24 4.49 6.50
N ASP A 250 18.09 5.16 6.64
CA ASP A 250 17.40 5.81 5.51
C ASP A 250 17.87 7.25 5.25
N GLY A 251 18.61 7.85 6.19
CA GLY A 251 19.04 9.26 6.13
C GLY A 251 17.94 10.27 6.44
N ARG A 252 16.70 9.80 6.67
CA ARG A 252 15.55 10.65 7.02
C ARG A 252 15.42 10.79 8.53
N TRP A 253 15.30 12.04 8.99
CA TRP A 253 15.04 12.34 10.41
C TRP A 253 13.62 12.02 10.85
N TRP A 254 12.67 11.93 9.91
CA TRP A 254 11.26 11.72 10.15
C TRP A 254 10.76 10.42 9.50
N ASN A 255 10.62 9.36 10.31
CA ASN A 255 10.08 8.06 9.90
C ASN A 255 8.79 7.77 10.68
N PRO A 256 7.62 8.21 10.18
CA PRO A 256 6.36 8.20 10.96
C PRO A 256 5.95 6.80 11.41
N GLU A 257 6.17 5.78 10.56
CA GLU A 257 5.88 4.38 10.89
C GLU A 257 6.66 3.88 12.12
N CYS A 258 7.89 4.35 12.31
CA CYS A 258 8.71 4.02 13.47
C CYS A 258 8.31 4.88 14.69
N MET A 259 8.06 6.18 14.49
CA MET A 259 7.80 7.14 15.57
C MET A 259 6.55 6.83 16.41
N ILE A 260 5.52 6.22 15.82
CA ILE A 260 4.26 5.91 16.52
C ILE A 260 4.51 5.05 17.77
N GLY A 261 5.36 4.02 17.68
CA GLY A 261 5.69 3.17 18.83
C GLY A 261 6.31 3.97 19.99
N PHE A 262 7.25 4.85 19.68
CA PHE A 262 7.96 5.65 20.70
C PHE A 262 7.08 6.71 21.36
N PHE A 263 6.19 7.35 20.59
CA PHE A 263 5.21 8.27 21.15
C PHE A 263 4.21 7.56 22.07
N LEU A 264 3.69 6.40 21.63
CA LEU A 264 2.79 5.60 22.46
C LEU A 264 3.49 5.08 23.72
N LEU A 265 4.76 4.69 23.65
CA LEU A 265 5.56 4.28 24.81
C LEU A 265 5.75 5.46 25.78
N THR A 266 6.08 6.64 25.25
CA THR A 266 6.21 7.86 26.05
C THR A 266 4.90 8.19 26.76
N LEU A 267 3.77 8.11 26.04
CA LEU A 267 2.44 8.31 26.61
C LEU A 267 2.15 7.31 27.75
N LEU A 268 2.47 6.04 27.55
CA LEU A 268 2.32 4.99 28.56
C LEU A 268 3.11 5.34 29.85
N PHE A 269 4.39 5.72 29.74
CA PHE A 269 5.21 6.09 30.90
C PHE A 269 4.75 7.39 31.58
N THR A 270 4.27 8.38 30.81
CA THR A 270 3.69 9.60 31.39
C THR A 270 2.41 9.32 32.17
N GLY A 271 1.67 8.25 31.84
CA GLY A 271 0.52 7.79 32.62
C GLY A 271 0.89 6.92 33.83
N ILE A 272 1.86 6.00 33.67
CA ILE A 272 2.25 5.05 34.73
C ILE A 272 3.01 5.72 35.88
N ALA A 273 3.87 6.71 35.60
CA ALA A 273 4.65 7.36 36.66
C ALA A 273 3.74 8.05 37.71
N PRO A 274 2.80 8.93 37.34
CA PRO A 274 1.85 9.52 38.30
C PRO A 274 0.98 8.48 39.00
N PHE A 275 0.57 7.42 38.31
CA PHE A 275 -0.21 6.33 38.92
C PHE A 275 0.60 5.60 40.02
N THR A 276 1.88 5.34 39.77
CA THR A 276 2.77 4.70 40.75
C THR A 276 3.02 5.60 41.97
N GLU A 277 3.18 6.89 41.76
CA GLU A 277 3.30 7.87 42.84
C GLU A 277 2.01 8.01 43.65
N TRP A 278 0.84 7.97 43.00
CA TRP A 278 -0.47 7.99 43.66
C TRP A 278 -0.65 6.83 44.63
N ILE A 279 -0.09 5.66 44.32
CA ILE A 279 -0.09 4.48 45.21
C ILE A 279 0.93 4.63 46.35
N THR A 280 2.00 5.38 46.13
CA THR A 280 3.08 5.61 47.09
C THR A 280 2.70 6.66 48.14
N LEU A 281 1.94 7.70 47.75
CA LEU A 281 1.61 8.86 48.58
C LEU A 281 0.89 8.52 49.90
N PRO A 282 -0.08 7.59 49.95
CA PRO A 282 -0.72 7.19 51.21
C PRO A 282 0.22 6.43 52.15
N LYS A 283 1.26 5.76 51.60
CA LYS A 283 2.23 4.99 52.39
C LYS A 283 3.30 5.88 53.01
N TYR A 284 3.72 6.93 52.29
CA TYR A 284 4.81 7.83 52.69
C TYR A 284 4.41 9.30 52.50
N PRO A 285 3.83 9.98 53.51
CA PRO A 285 3.34 11.35 53.37
C PRO A 285 4.42 12.38 52.96
N LEU A 286 5.65 12.21 53.46
CA LEU A 286 6.80 13.06 53.10
C LEU A 286 7.17 13.00 51.61
N TYR A 287 6.70 11.98 50.89
CA TYR A 287 6.89 11.88 49.44
C TYR A 287 6.27 13.07 48.68
N ARG A 288 5.27 13.78 49.25
CA ARG A 288 4.72 15.00 48.64
C ARG A 288 5.77 16.11 48.50
N LEU A 289 6.68 16.24 49.46
CA LEU A 289 7.79 17.19 49.36
C LEU A 289 8.76 16.77 48.26
N TYR A 290 9.00 15.46 48.12
CA TYR A 290 9.82 14.90 47.05
C TYR A 290 9.24 15.20 45.67
N GLN A 291 7.91 15.07 45.50
CA GLN A 291 7.21 15.42 44.26
C GLN A 291 7.38 16.90 43.88
N LYS A 292 7.45 17.81 44.85
CA LYS A 292 7.66 19.24 44.62
C LYS A 292 9.10 19.61 44.29
N ARG A 293 10.07 18.91 44.89
CA ARG A 293 11.48 19.29 44.88
C ARG A 293 12.32 18.58 43.82
N VAL A 294 11.83 17.45 43.29
CA VAL A 294 12.56 16.61 42.33
C VAL A 294 11.71 16.38 41.07
N SER A 295 12.34 16.43 39.89
CA SER A 295 11.68 16.18 38.60
C SER A 295 11.15 14.74 38.52
N ILE A 296 10.01 14.52 37.86
CA ILE A 296 9.39 13.18 37.76
C ILE A 296 10.20 12.22 36.90
N LEU A 297 10.56 12.64 35.68
CA LEU A 297 11.19 11.79 34.67
C LEU A 297 12.55 12.36 34.26
N VAL A 298 12.61 13.58 33.73
CA VAL A 298 13.85 14.18 33.23
C VAL A 298 14.81 14.50 34.39
N PRO A 299 16.02 13.92 34.46
CA PRO A 299 16.98 14.20 35.52
C PRO A 299 17.35 15.69 35.56
N TRP A 300 17.10 16.36 36.68
CA TRP A 300 17.37 17.78 36.87
C TRP A 300 17.93 18.08 38.26
N ILE A 301 18.59 19.21 38.43
CA ILE A 301 19.17 19.63 39.72
C ILE A 301 18.01 19.89 40.71
N PRO A 302 17.96 19.22 41.87
CA PRO A 302 16.86 19.36 42.83
C PRO A 302 16.94 20.66 43.63
N LEU A 303 15.79 21.17 44.08
CA LEU A 303 15.71 22.43 44.83
C LEU A 303 16.20 22.33 46.29
N LYS A 304 15.83 21.27 47.02
CA LYS A 304 16.18 21.08 48.46
C LYS A 304 16.12 19.59 48.86
N THR A 305 17.24 18.86 48.76
CA THR A 305 17.35 17.42 49.11
C THR A 305 18.63 17.16 49.91
N PRO A 306 18.69 16.12 50.78
CA PRO A 306 17.67 15.09 51.05
C PRO A 306 16.51 15.57 51.94
N ILE A 307 15.37 14.89 51.86
CA ILE A 307 14.23 15.07 52.76
C ILE A 307 14.49 14.29 54.05
N THR A 308 14.20 14.92 55.17
CA THR A 308 14.38 14.38 56.51
C THR A 308 13.05 14.36 57.27
N LEU A 309 13.02 13.71 58.45
CA LEU A 309 11.83 13.76 59.30
C LEU A 309 11.53 15.16 59.85
N GLU A 310 12.52 16.06 59.87
CA GLU A 310 12.38 17.45 60.31
C GLU A 310 11.54 18.29 59.33
N ASP A 311 11.53 17.90 58.05
CA ASP A 311 10.70 18.54 57.02
C ASP A 311 9.18 18.29 57.19
N LYS A 312 8.75 17.51 58.19
CA LYS A 312 7.31 17.31 58.50
C LYS A 312 6.58 18.63 58.74
N SER A 313 7.21 19.60 59.39
CA SER A 313 6.64 20.94 59.62
C SER A 313 6.40 21.70 58.30
N GLU A 314 7.28 21.54 57.32
CA GLU A 314 7.13 22.13 55.98
C GLU A 314 5.95 21.48 55.25
N LEU A 315 5.77 20.16 55.35
CA LEU A 315 4.60 19.46 54.81
C LEU A 315 3.30 19.96 55.44
N GLU A 316 3.26 20.16 56.76
CA GLU A 316 2.11 20.70 57.47
C GLU A 316 1.79 22.15 57.05
N SER A 317 2.82 22.97 56.80
CA SER A 317 2.66 24.33 56.25
C SER A 317 2.10 24.33 54.83
N ILE A 318 2.47 23.34 54.00
CA ILE A 318 1.98 23.17 52.64
C ILE A 318 0.54 22.64 52.63
N ASP A 319 0.22 21.72 53.53
CA ASP A 319 -1.14 21.17 53.64
C ASP A 319 -2.12 22.20 54.23
N SER A 320 -1.63 23.18 55.01
CA SER A 320 -2.44 24.34 55.45
C SER A 320 -2.68 25.37 54.33
N THR A 321 -1.72 25.61 53.44
CA THR A 321 -1.92 26.45 52.23
C THR A 321 -2.78 25.76 51.16
N THR A 322 -2.61 24.44 50.96
CA THR A 322 -3.44 23.65 50.02
C THR A 322 -4.80 23.23 50.57
N CYS A 323 -5.11 23.56 51.83
CA CYS A 323 -6.45 23.43 52.41
C CYS A 323 -7.49 24.31 51.67
N HIS A 324 -7.05 25.38 51.01
CA HIS A 324 -7.92 26.21 50.18
C HIS A 324 -8.27 25.59 48.82
N GLU A 325 -7.38 24.78 48.21
CA GLU A 325 -7.60 24.21 46.87
C GLU A 325 -8.21 22.79 46.89
N ARG A 326 -8.03 22.00 47.97
CA ARG A 326 -8.61 20.64 48.08
C ARG A 326 -10.09 20.57 48.48
N ARG A 327 -10.74 21.71 48.75
CA ARG A 327 -12.17 21.77 49.06
C ARG A 327 -13.10 21.42 47.88
N SER A 328 -12.60 21.38 46.64
CA SER A 328 -13.47 21.11 45.47
C SER A 328 -13.76 19.63 45.20
N TRP A 329 -12.88 18.68 45.56
CA TRP A 329 -13.04 17.26 45.18
C TRP A 329 -13.42 16.31 46.32
N ARG A 330 -13.13 16.68 47.59
CA ARG A 330 -13.48 15.85 48.76
C ARG A 330 -14.87 16.15 49.33
N VAL A 331 -15.46 17.30 49.00
CA VAL A 331 -16.77 17.75 49.50
C VAL A 331 -17.96 16.96 48.91
N GLN A 332 -17.75 16.19 47.83
CA GLN A 332 -18.82 15.38 47.22
C GLN A 332 -18.95 13.96 47.80
N ARG A 333 -17.92 13.41 48.46
CA ARG A 333 -17.98 12.03 49.00
C ARG A 333 -18.25 11.94 50.50
N ASP A 334 -17.82 12.93 51.28
CA ASP A 334 -17.92 12.88 52.76
C ASP A 334 -19.16 13.61 53.34
N ARG A 335 -20.14 14.01 52.51
CA ARG A 335 -21.42 14.58 52.97
C ARG A 335 -22.41 13.58 53.56
N LEU A 336 -22.07 12.29 53.64
CA LEU A 336 -22.97 11.26 54.20
C LEU A 336 -22.73 10.91 55.66
N PHE A 337 -21.58 11.23 56.28
CA PHE A 337 -21.34 10.87 57.69
C PHE A 337 -20.41 11.84 58.41
N LEU A 338 -21.00 12.71 59.26
CA LEU A 338 -20.46 13.52 60.39
C LEU A 338 -20.89 14.99 60.29
N ALA A 339 -21.72 15.42 61.24
CA ALA A 339 -22.14 16.80 61.38
C ALA A 339 -20.95 17.72 61.74
N PRO A 340 -20.87 18.94 61.17
CA PRO A 340 -19.73 19.83 61.39
C PRO A 340 -19.70 20.42 62.81
N LYS A 341 -18.54 20.37 63.47
CA LYS A 341 -18.29 21.10 64.73
C LYS A 341 -18.14 22.61 64.44
N LYS A 342 -18.94 23.44 65.10
CA LYS A 342 -18.89 24.91 65.02
C LYS A 342 -17.73 25.47 65.86
N LEU A 343 -16.92 26.34 65.28
CA LEU A 343 -15.94 27.19 65.96
C LEU A 343 -16.52 28.59 66.10
N VAL A 344 -16.40 29.20 67.29
CA VAL A 344 -16.86 30.56 67.58
C VAL A 344 -15.65 31.46 67.82
N ILE A 345 -15.47 32.47 66.98
CA ILE A 345 -14.43 33.49 67.13
C ILE A 345 -14.89 34.48 68.22
N LYS A 346 -14.19 34.53 69.35
CA LYS A 346 -14.49 35.48 70.43
C LYS A 346 -13.99 36.87 70.05
N GLY A 347 -14.86 37.89 70.11
CA GLY A 347 -14.52 39.29 69.79
C GLY A 347 -15.24 39.89 68.57
N PHE A 348 -15.96 39.08 67.78
CA PHE A 348 -16.68 39.52 66.58
C PHE A 348 -18.15 39.88 66.93
N LYS A 349 -18.39 41.05 67.54
CA LYS A 349 -19.74 41.43 68.06
C LYS A 349 -20.73 41.88 66.98
N VAL A 350 -20.26 42.37 65.83
CA VAL A 350 -21.10 42.75 64.68
C VAL A 350 -20.41 42.30 63.40
N LYS A 351 -21.14 41.57 62.54
CA LYS A 351 -20.64 41.16 61.23
C LYS A 351 -20.63 42.41 60.32
N PRO A 352 -19.51 42.79 59.68
CA PRO A 352 -19.51 43.89 58.73
C PRO A 352 -20.54 43.59 57.63
N ALA A 353 -21.50 44.49 57.47
CA ALA A 353 -22.52 44.42 56.42
C ALA A 353 -22.02 45.19 55.20
N VAL A 354 -22.26 44.64 54.03
CA VAL A 354 -21.99 45.33 52.76
C VAL A 354 -23.02 46.46 52.63
N PRO A 355 -22.65 47.66 52.14
CA PRO A 355 -23.62 48.72 51.86
C PRO A 355 -24.72 48.24 50.89
N ASP A 356 -25.96 48.66 51.12
CA ASP A 356 -27.10 48.26 50.27
C ASP A 356 -26.93 48.70 48.79
N SER A 357 -26.16 49.77 48.53
CA SER A 357 -25.87 50.26 47.18
C SER A 357 -24.79 49.46 46.42
N PHE A 358 -24.02 48.62 47.12
CA PHE A 358 -22.84 47.96 46.56
C PHE A 358 -23.15 47.13 45.30
N VAL A 359 -24.25 46.37 45.32
CA VAL A 359 -24.64 45.50 44.20
C VAL A 359 -25.08 46.35 43.00
N ALA A 360 -25.88 47.40 43.23
CA ALA A 360 -26.36 48.28 42.17
C ALA A 360 -25.20 49.06 41.50
N ASP A 361 -24.30 49.60 42.31
CA ASP A 361 -23.14 50.38 41.83
C ASP A 361 -22.13 49.50 41.08
N ALA A 362 -21.93 48.25 41.51
CA ALA A 362 -21.05 47.30 40.83
C ALA A 362 -21.67 46.81 39.50
N LEU A 363 -22.97 46.52 39.46
CA LEU A 363 -23.66 46.13 38.22
C LEU A 363 -23.69 47.28 37.21
N ALA A 364 -23.91 48.52 37.65
CA ALA A 364 -23.87 49.70 36.79
C ALA A 364 -22.49 49.91 36.15
N ARG A 365 -21.40 49.77 36.95
CA ARG A 365 -20.03 49.84 36.43
C ARG A 365 -19.74 48.76 35.40
N LEU A 366 -20.12 47.51 35.67
CA LEU A 366 -19.94 46.40 34.72
C LEU A 366 -20.74 46.62 33.43
N ARG A 367 -21.97 47.15 33.52
CA ARG A 367 -22.80 47.48 32.36
C ARG A 367 -22.14 48.55 31.48
N THR A 368 -21.64 49.62 32.09
CA THR A 368 -20.92 50.69 31.37
C THR A 368 -19.64 50.16 30.72
N ALA A 369 -18.90 49.28 31.38
CA ALA A 369 -17.71 48.65 30.82
C ALA A 369 -18.04 47.77 29.60
N VAL A 370 -19.06 46.91 29.69
CA VAL A 370 -19.52 46.07 28.57
C VAL A 370 -20.02 46.93 27.40
N ALA A 371 -20.80 47.97 27.67
CA ALA A 371 -21.26 48.90 26.64
C ALA A 371 -20.09 49.65 25.97
N SER A 372 -19.06 50.03 26.73
CA SER A 372 -17.85 50.68 26.19
C SER A 372 -17.06 49.73 25.30
N ILE A 373 -16.92 48.46 25.69
CA ILE A 373 -16.26 47.42 24.88
C ILE A 373 -17.02 47.22 23.55
N HIS A 374 -18.35 47.05 23.61
CA HIS A 374 -19.20 46.93 22.42
C HIS A 374 -19.14 48.19 21.53
N GLY A 375 -19.04 49.38 22.13
CA GLY A 375 -18.91 50.66 21.43
C GLY A 375 -17.50 50.95 20.89
N ARG A 376 -16.52 50.06 21.12
CA ARG A 376 -15.09 50.27 20.81
C ARG A 376 -14.50 51.52 21.47
N LEU A 377 -15.02 51.88 22.65
CA LEU A 377 -14.56 52.98 23.48
C LEU A 377 -13.58 52.48 24.55
N ALA A 378 -12.71 53.36 25.04
CA ALA A 378 -11.82 53.05 26.15
C ALA A 378 -12.63 52.81 27.43
N VAL A 379 -12.33 51.73 28.13
CA VAL A 379 -12.93 51.42 29.43
C VAL A 379 -12.32 52.35 30.48
N THR A 380 -13.16 53.04 31.26
CA THR A 380 -12.73 54.03 32.25
C THR A 380 -12.06 53.42 33.49
N ASP A 381 -12.53 52.24 33.89
CA ASP A 381 -12.02 51.49 35.04
C ASP A 381 -10.92 50.50 34.62
N SER A 382 -10.01 50.14 35.53
CA SER A 382 -8.98 49.14 35.23
C SER A 382 -9.60 47.74 35.09
N LEU A 383 -9.04 46.91 34.19
CA LEU A 383 -9.52 45.54 33.98
C LEU A 383 -9.44 44.68 35.26
N GLU A 384 -8.47 44.96 36.13
CA GLU A 384 -8.30 44.29 37.42
C GLU A 384 -9.42 44.67 38.42
N GLU A 385 -9.81 45.94 38.47
CA GLU A 385 -10.92 46.39 39.32
C GLU A 385 -12.26 45.83 38.86
N LEU A 386 -12.47 45.74 37.53
CA LEU A 386 -13.66 45.12 36.96
C LEU A 386 -13.69 43.61 37.26
N TYR A 387 -12.55 42.91 37.12
CA TYR A 387 -12.43 41.50 37.50
C TYR A 387 -12.74 41.27 38.98
N LYS A 388 -12.15 42.08 39.87
CA LYS A 388 -12.41 42.04 41.32
C LYS A 388 -13.86 42.35 41.65
N SER A 389 -14.49 43.26 40.90
CA SER A 389 -15.92 43.56 41.06
C SER A 389 -16.79 42.35 40.72
N VAL A 390 -16.48 41.62 39.64
CA VAL A 390 -17.15 40.35 39.29
C VAL A 390 -16.91 39.29 40.37
N GLU A 391 -15.67 39.15 40.87
CA GLU A 391 -15.32 38.24 41.96
C GLU A 391 -16.16 38.51 43.22
N HIS A 392 -16.19 39.76 43.67
CA HIS A 392 -16.96 40.15 44.85
C HIS A 392 -18.46 39.90 44.68
N LEU A 393 -19.04 40.23 43.52
CA LEU A 393 -20.45 39.95 43.23
C LEU A 393 -20.76 38.45 43.25
N CYS A 394 -19.86 37.61 42.74
CA CYS A 394 -20.01 36.16 42.77
C CYS A 394 -19.93 35.61 44.21
N VAL A 395 -18.98 36.11 45.03
CA VAL A 395 -18.86 35.74 46.45
C VAL A 395 -20.12 36.10 47.25
N HIS A 396 -20.79 37.21 46.89
CA HIS A 396 -22.05 37.65 47.49
C HIS A 396 -23.32 37.00 46.89
N LYS A 397 -23.18 35.85 46.21
CA LYS A 397 -24.28 35.05 45.63
C LYS A 397 -25.10 35.75 44.54
N GLN A 398 -24.54 36.75 43.86
CA GLN A 398 -25.20 37.46 42.74
C GLN A 398 -24.78 36.96 41.36
N ALA A 399 -24.14 35.78 41.27
CA ALA A 399 -23.59 35.25 40.02
C ALA A 399 -24.62 35.06 38.89
N GLN A 400 -25.84 34.62 39.23
CA GLN A 400 -26.93 34.47 38.24
C GLN A 400 -27.34 35.82 37.64
N THR A 401 -27.49 36.84 38.47
CA THR A 401 -27.85 38.20 38.05
C THR A 401 -26.79 38.80 37.13
N VAL A 402 -25.51 38.56 37.43
CA VAL A 402 -24.38 39.01 36.60
C VAL A 402 -24.37 38.29 35.24
N TYR A 403 -24.64 36.99 35.22
CA TYR A 403 -24.73 36.22 33.97
C TYR A 403 -25.89 36.70 33.09
N GLN A 404 -27.07 36.93 33.68
CA GLN A 404 -28.24 37.44 32.95
C GLN A 404 -28.00 38.83 32.36
N LEU A 405 -27.42 39.75 33.15
CA LEU A 405 -27.04 41.08 32.66
C LEU A 405 -26.12 40.98 31.45
N LEU A 406 -25.11 40.10 31.53
CA LEU A 406 -24.18 39.93 30.43
C LEU A 406 -24.86 39.34 29.18
N GLN A 407 -25.75 38.38 29.36
CA GLN A 407 -26.53 37.79 28.27
C GLN A 407 -27.40 38.84 27.57
N ASP A 408 -28.11 39.68 28.32
CA ASP A 408 -29.02 40.70 27.79
C ASP A 408 -28.26 41.80 27.03
N GLU A 409 -27.13 42.28 27.57
CA GLU A 409 -26.28 43.29 26.92
C GLU A 409 -25.62 42.76 25.64
N CYS A 410 -25.12 41.51 25.66
CA CYS A 410 -24.59 40.87 24.46
C CYS A 410 -25.69 40.63 23.41
N ALA A 411 -26.88 40.19 23.82
CA ALA A 411 -28.01 39.96 22.92
C ALA A 411 -28.43 41.26 22.20
N SER A 412 -28.59 42.35 22.94
CA SER A 412 -28.98 43.65 22.36
C SER A 412 -27.94 44.21 21.38
N HIS A 413 -26.65 44.04 21.69
CA HIS A 413 -25.58 44.50 20.79
C HIS A 413 -25.54 43.69 19.49
N ILE A 414 -25.60 42.36 19.58
CA ILE A 414 -25.57 41.47 18.41
C ILE A 414 -26.81 41.68 17.54
N GLU A 415 -27.98 41.86 18.14
CA GLU A 415 -29.21 42.13 17.40
C GLU A 415 -29.10 43.43 16.58
N LYS A 416 -28.57 44.52 17.17
CA LYS A 416 -28.33 45.78 16.45
C LYS A 416 -27.35 45.59 15.30
N ALA A 417 -26.20 44.95 15.56
CA ALA A 417 -25.17 44.74 14.54
C ALA A 417 -25.69 43.88 13.35
N VAL A 418 -26.47 42.83 13.62
CA VAL A 418 -27.06 41.99 12.57
C VAL A 418 -28.17 42.73 11.83
N ASN A 419 -29.00 43.53 12.51
CA ASN A 419 -30.06 44.33 11.89
C ASN A 419 -29.50 45.41 10.96
N GLU A 420 -28.39 46.06 11.32
CA GLU A 420 -27.69 47.01 10.46
C GLU A 420 -27.25 46.36 9.13
N ILE A 421 -26.78 45.10 9.16
CA ILE A 421 -26.41 44.36 7.95
C ILE A 421 -27.65 43.96 7.14
N ARG A 422 -28.75 43.58 7.82
CA ARG A 422 -30.01 43.21 7.15
C ARG A 422 -30.63 44.39 6.39
N SER A 423 -30.59 45.59 6.97
CA SER A 423 -31.21 46.80 6.41
C SER A 423 -30.41 47.42 5.25
N LEU A 424 -29.29 46.83 4.84
CA LEU A 424 -28.56 47.26 3.65
C LEU A 424 -29.34 46.91 2.38
N GLU A 425 -29.88 47.93 1.73
CA GLU A 425 -30.49 47.86 0.41
C GLU A 425 -29.43 47.58 -0.66
N ALA A 426 -29.59 46.46 -1.38
CA ALA A 426 -28.78 46.05 -2.54
C ALA A 426 -27.24 46.26 -2.46
N PRO A 427 -26.54 45.88 -1.37
CA PRO A 427 -25.08 45.86 -1.38
C PRO A 427 -24.56 44.86 -2.41
N ASP A 428 -23.52 45.25 -3.15
CA ASP A 428 -22.71 44.33 -3.95
C ASP A 428 -22.31 43.11 -3.11
N SER A 429 -22.32 41.91 -3.73
CA SER A 429 -22.06 40.62 -3.07
C SER A 429 -20.79 40.68 -2.21
N LEU A 430 -19.73 41.35 -2.70
CA LEU A 430 -18.49 41.51 -1.96
C LEU A 430 -18.58 42.46 -0.76
N THR A 431 -19.37 43.53 -0.88
CA THR A 431 -19.57 44.52 0.19
C THR A 431 -20.33 43.90 1.36
N LEU A 432 -21.36 43.11 1.07
CA LEU A 432 -22.11 42.35 2.07
C LEU A 432 -21.20 41.39 2.87
N LEU A 433 -20.33 40.65 2.16
CA LEU A 433 -19.40 39.70 2.78
C LEU A 433 -18.38 40.41 3.68
N LYS A 434 -17.83 41.55 3.24
CA LYS A 434 -16.87 42.34 4.02
C LYS A 434 -17.47 42.90 5.31
N GLN A 435 -18.70 43.44 5.24
CA GLN A 435 -19.36 43.99 6.42
C GLN A 435 -19.72 42.90 7.44
N LEU A 436 -20.13 41.72 6.99
CA LEU A 436 -20.37 40.58 7.86
C LEU A 436 -19.08 40.08 8.53
N ASP A 437 -17.99 39.98 7.77
CA ASP A 437 -16.69 39.56 8.30
C ASP A 437 -16.15 40.54 9.35
N GLU A 438 -16.28 41.85 9.11
CA GLU A 438 -15.87 42.86 10.10
C GLU A 438 -16.74 42.80 11.36
N ALA A 439 -18.07 42.69 11.21
CA ALA A 439 -18.97 42.54 12.35
C ALA A 439 -18.65 41.30 13.19
N TRP A 440 -18.34 40.17 12.54
CA TRP A 440 -17.91 38.94 13.21
C TRP A 440 -16.58 39.11 13.95
N LYS A 441 -15.57 39.68 13.30
CA LYS A 441 -14.25 39.93 13.91
C LYS A 441 -14.35 40.85 15.12
N VAL A 442 -15.16 41.91 15.02
CA VAL A 442 -15.43 42.83 16.14
C VAL A 442 -16.11 42.07 17.28
N HIS A 443 -17.15 41.30 16.99
CA HIS A 443 -17.84 40.47 18.00
C HIS A 443 -16.88 39.53 18.72
N CYS A 444 -16.04 38.78 18.01
CA CYS A 444 -15.05 37.88 18.61
C CYS A 444 -14.07 38.63 19.53
N ARG A 445 -13.56 39.79 19.12
CA ARG A 445 -12.64 40.61 19.94
C ARG A 445 -13.33 41.10 21.21
N CYS A 446 -14.56 41.61 21.08
CA CYS A 446 -15.37 42.06 22.22
C CYS A 446 -15.63 40.89 23.19
N GLN A 447 -16.02 39.71 22.68
CA GLN A 447 -16.33 38.56 23.50
C GLN A 447 -15.10 37.99 24.24
N LEU A 448 -13.91 38.04 23.62
CA LEU A 448 -12.65 37.69 24.30
C LEU A 448 -12.34 38.66 25.45
N MET A 449 -12.51 39.96 25.22
CA MET A 449 -12.29 40.98 26.24
C MET A 449 -13.28 40.83 27.40
N ILE A 450 -14.56 40.65 27.10
CA ILE A 450 -15.60 40.37 28.08
C ILE A 450 -15.26 39.11 28.87
N ARG A 451 -14.89 38.01 28.20
CA ARG A 451 -14.48 36.77 28.89
C ARG A 451 -13.30 36.99 29.85
N SER A 452 -12.37 37.88 29.52
CA SER A 452 -11.24 38.20 30.40
C SER A 452 -11.68 38.91 31.69
N ILE A 453 -12.63 39.85 31.60
CA ILE A 453 -13.20 40.57 32.75
C ILE A 453 -14.05 39.63 33.61
N PHE A 454 -14.88 38.82 32.97
CA PHE A 454 -15.82 37.90 33.63
C PHE A 454 -15.23 36.50 33.86
N LEU A 455 -13.90 36.35 33.81
CA LEU A 455 -13.23 35.05 33.91
C LEU A 455 -13.55 34.31 35.22
N TYR A 456 -13.72 35.04 36.32
CA TYR A 456 -14.12 34.46 37.60
C TYR A 456 -15.53 33.84 37.52
N LEU A 457 -16.49 34.52 36.88
CA LEU A 457 -17.85 34.02 36.68
C LEU A 457 -17.86 32.74 35.82
N ASP A 458 -17.12 32.75 34.70
CA ASP A 458 -17.01 31.62 33.76
C ASP A 458 -16.42 30.37 34.45
N ARG A 459 -15.38 30.55 35.27
CA ARG A 459 -14.66 29.46 35.97
C ARG A 459 -15.24 29.02 37.30
N THR A 460 -16.19 29.75 37.87
CA THR A 460 -16.79 29.40 39.18
C THR A 460 -18.24 29.01 39.04
N TYR A 461 -19.09 29.93 38.55
CA TYR A 461 -20.54 29.73 38.50
C TYR A 461 -20.96 28.95 37.26
N VAL A 462 -20.50 29.37 36.08
CA VAL A 462 -20.92 28.79 34.79
C VAL A 462 -20.46 27.34 34.66
N ILE A 463 -19.19 27.04 34.96
CA ILE A 463 -18.67 25.66 34.89
C ILE A 463 -19.33 24.68 35.88
N GLN A 464 -19.83 25.19 37.03
CA GLN A 464 -20.47 24.36 38.06
C GLN A 464 -21.96 24.17 37.81
N THR A 465 -22.57 25.02 36.98
CA THR A 465 -24.02 24.99 36.74
C THR A 465 -24.31 24.24 35.44
N PRO A 466 -24.93 23.03 35.50
CA PRO A 466 -25.29 22.30 34.30
C PRO A 466 -26.30 23.11 33.48
N ASN A 467 -26.21 23.03 32.15
CA ASN A 467 -27.05 23.73 31.16
C ASN A 467 -26.79 25.23 30.97
N LEU A 468 -25.82 25.84 31.67
CA LEU A 468 -25.33 27.16 31.31
C LEU A 468 -24.20 27.04 30.27
N LYS A 469 -24.24 27.90 29.24
CA LYS A 469 -23.21 27.98 28.21
C LYS A 469 -22.04 28.81 28.75
N SER A 470 -20.81 28.49 28.35
CA SER A 470 -19.67 29.37 28.65
C SER A 470 -19.92 30.76 28.07
N ILE A 471 -19.26 31.79 28.60
CA ILE A 471 -19.43 33.15 28.08
C ILE A 471 -19.11 33.21 26.57
N TRP A 472 -18.13 32.44 26.12
CA TRP A 472 -17.81 32.30 24.70
C TRP A 472 -18.94 31.64 23.92
N ASP A 473 -19.39 30.46 24.37
CA ASP A 473 -20.43 29.68 23.68
C ASP A 473 -21.79 30.41 23.65
N MET A 474 -22.10 31.18 24.70
CA MET A 474 -23.26 32.07 24.75
C MET A 474 -23.16 33.14 23.65
N GLY A 475 -22.00 33.79 23.50
CA GLY A 475 -21.77 34.77 22.45
C GLY A 475 -21.87 34.20 21.04
N LEU A 476 -21.39 32.97 20.82
CA LEU A 476 -21.55 32.24 19.56
C LEU A 476 -23.02 31.91 19.28
N ASP A 477 -23.75 31.44 20.28
CA ASP A 477 -25.15 31.03 20.15
C ASP A 477 -26.10 32.21 19.88
N LEU A 478 -25.85 33.35 20.52
CA LEU A 478 -26.58 34.60 20.27
C LEU A 478 -26.33 35.10 18.84
N PHE A 479 -25.07 35.06 18.37
CA PHE A 479 -24.74 35.44 16.99
C PHE A 479 -25.38 34.47 15.99
N ARG A 480 -25.32 33.16 16.25
CA ARG A 480 -25.95 32.12 15.44
C ARG A 480 -27.47 32.31 15.33
N SER A 481 -28.15 32.54 16.45
CA SER A 481 -29.62 32.65 16.50
C SER A 481 -30.12 33.88 15.74
N ASN A 482 -29.40 35.00 15.88
CA ASN A 482 -29.65 36.19 15.10
C ASN A 482 -29.31 35.97 13.62
N PHE A 483 -28.16 35.40 13.27
CA PHE A 483 -27.81 35.15 11.87
C PHE A 483 -28.81 34.24 11.14
N LEU A 484 -29.27 33.16 11.78
CA LEU A 484 -30.23 32.21 11.21
C LEU A 484 -31.68 32.74 11.16
N GLY A 485 -31.99 33.74 11.99
CA GLY A 485 -33.30 34.41 12.01
C GLY A 485 -34.36 33.71 12.85
N ASN A 486 -34.01 33.11 13.99
CA ASN A 486 -35.00 32.57 14.95
C ASN A 486 -35.54 33.69 15.85
N SER A 487 -36.25 34.67 15.28
CA SER A 487 -37.24 35.44 16.04
C SER A 487 -38.60 34.81 15.78
N ILE A 488 -39.11 34.17 16.82
CA ILE A 488 -40.50 33.73 16.94
C ILE A 488 -41.39 34.97 16.77
N MET A 489 -42.37 34.90 15.86
CA MET A 489 -43.41 35.89 15.54
C MET A 489 -43.02 37.06 14.61
N VAL A 490 -42.97 36.82 13.30
CA VAL A 490 -43.57 37.77 12.34
C VAL A 490 -44.28 36.94 11.27
N GLU A 491 -45.59 36.78 11.43
CA GLU A 491 -46.52 36.51 10.33
C GLU A 491 -46.49 37.73 9.41
N ASN A 492 -45.59 37.74 8.42
CA ASN A 492 -45.81 38.40 7.15
C ASN A 492 -44.91 37.74 6.12
N VAL A 493 -45.60 37.07 5.21
CA VAL A 493 -45.12 36.44 4.00
C VAL A 493 -44.59 37.53 3.05
N GLU A 494 -43.52 37.22 2.34
CA GLU A 494 -43.06 37.78 1.04
C GLU A 494 -41.80 38.68 0.88
N ASP A 495 -41.21 39.37 1.87
CA ASP A 495 -40.22 40.42 1.47
C ASP A 495 -38.83 40.48 2.16
N SER A 496 -38.24 39.35 2.56
CA SER A 496 -36.80 39.36 2.87
C SER A 496 -36.14 38.01 2.62
N LEU A 497 -35.38 37.92 1.52
CA LEU A 497 -34.38 36.87 1.30
C LEU A 497 -33.50 36.81 2.55
N SER A 498 -33.74 35.82 3.40
CA SER A 498 -33.11 35.73 4.72
C SER A 498 -31.61 35.97 4.60
N LEU A 499 -31.02 36.76 5.51
CA LEU A 499 -29.61 37.17 5.45
C LEU A 499 -28.67 35.98 5.16
N LYS A 500 -28.96 34.82 5.75
CA LYS A 500 -28.27 33.54 5.47
C LYS A 500 -28.24 33.19 3.98
N THR A 501 -29.36 33.30 3.26
CA THR A 501 -29.49 32.93 1.85
C THR A 501 -28.66 33.87 0.99
N ARG A 502 -28.77 35.19 1.22
CA ARG A 502 -27.97 36.23 0.52
C ARG A 502 -26.47 36.01 0.69
N VAL A 503 -26.04 35.74 1.91
CA VAL A 503 -24.61 35.50 2.22
C VAL A 503 -24.11 34.23 1.57
N VAL A 504 -24.87 33.13 1.67
CA VAL A 504 -24.49 31.87 1.01
C VAL A 504 -24.43 32.05 -0.51
N ASP A 505 -25.40 32.73 -1.12
CA ASP A 505 -25.41 32.98 -2.56
C ASP A 505 -24.22 33.84 -3.01
N ALA A 506 -23.89 34.89 -2.25
CA ALA A 506 -22.70 35.71 -2.50
C ALA A 506 -21.39 34.90 -2.40
N ILE A 507 -21.28 33.99 -1.43
CA ILE A 507 -20.12 33.09 -1.31
C ILE A 507 -20.05 32.14 -2.52
N LEU A 508 -21.16 31.50 -2.88
CA LEU A 508 -21.21 30.56 -4.01
C LEU A 508 -20.90 31.25 -5.34
N GLN A 509 -21.42 32.45 -5.58
CA GLN A 509 -21.12 33.27 -6.75
C GLN A 509 -19.62 33.63 -6.81
N THR A 510 -19.00 33.95 -5.67
CA THR A 510 -17.56 34.22 -5.61
C THR A 510 -16.75 32.98 -5.98
N ILE A 511 -17.15 31.79 -5.50
CA ILE A 511 -16.48 30.53 -5.86
C ILE A 511 -16.67 30.20 -7.36
N GLU A 512 -17.84 30.48 -7.91
CA GLU A 512 -18.10 30.31 -9.35
C GLU A 512 -17.23 31.24 -10.20
N ASN A 513 -17.07 32.50 -9.79
CA ASN A 513 -16.16 33.44 -10.44
C ASN A 513 -14.69 32.94 -10.43
N GLU A 514 -14.24 32.33 -9.32
CA GLU A 514 -12.92 31.68 -9.25
C GLU A 514 -12.81 30.51 -10.25
N ARG A 515 -13.84 29.68 -10.38
CA ARG A 515 -13.87 28.55 -11.35
C ARG A 515 -13.76 29.01 -12.80
N ASN A 516 -14.23 30.23 -13.07
CA ASN A 516 -14.13 30.92 -14.36
C ASN A 516 -12.79 31.68 -14.54
N GLY A 517 -11.87 31.58 -13.58
CA GLY A 517 -10.51 32.14 -13.65
C GLY A 517 -10.40 33.59 -13.14
N GLN A 518 -11.41 34.13 -12.49
CA GLN A 518 -11.33 35.45 -11.86
C GLN A 518 -10.58 35.38 -10.52
N GLN A 519 -9.87 36.46 -10.15
CA GLN A 519 -9.25 36.57 -8.84
C GLN A 519 -10.30 36.87 -7.76
N ILE A 520 -10.23 36.14 -6.64
CA ILE A 520 -11.16 36.28 -5.53
C ILE A 520 -10.44 36.61 -4.23
N PRO A 521 -11.11 37.28 -3.27
CA PRO A 521 -10.55 37.53 -1.94
C PRO A 521 -10.61 36.27 -1.08
N THR A 522 -9.63 35.37 -1.24
CA THR A 522 -9.55 34.08 -0.55
C THR A 522 -9.55 34.20 0.97
N ASP A 523 -8.91 35.24 1.52
CA ASP A 523 -8.84 35.48 2.97
C ASP A 523 -10.22 35.82 3.56
N LEU A 524 -11.05 36.53 2.80
CA LEU A 524 -12.41 36.87 3.21
C LEU A 524 -13.28 35.60 3.26
N LEU A 525 -13.22 34.75 2.22
CA LEU A 525 -13.93 33.49 2.20
C LEU A 525 -13.48 32.56 3.33
N LYS A 526 -12.17 32.47 3.57
CA LYS A 526 -11.61 31.65 4.65
C LYS A 526 -12.13 32.09 6.01
N SER A 527 -12.17 33.40 6.26
CA SER A 527 -12.68 33.97 7.52
C SER A 527 -14.18 33.68 7.71
N LEU A 528 -15.00 33.89 6.67
CA LEU A 528 -16.44 33.67 6.74
C LEU A 528 -16.84 32.19 6.82
N LEU A 529 -16.12 31.31 6.14
CA LEU A 529 -16.35 29.87 6.25
C LEU A 529 -15.86 29.32 7.60
N GLN A 530 -14.78 29.89 8.16
CA GLN A 530 -14.39 29.59 9.54
C GLN A 530 -15.47 30.05 10.54
N MET A 531 -16.07 31.23 10.33
CA MET A 531 -17.23 31.66 11.11
C MET A 531 -18.38 30.63 11.03
N PHE A 532 -18.69 30.09 9.85
CA PHE A 532 -19.73 29.07 9.71
C PHE A 532 -19.39 27.76 10.45
N VAL A 533 -18.10 27.41 10.53
CA VAL A 533 -17.62 26.27 11.33
C VAL A 533 -17.76 26.57 12.82
N ASP A 534 -17.32 27.75 13.28
CA ASP A 534 -17.37 28.16 14.68
C ASP A 534 -18.81 28.26 15.20
N LEU A 535 -19.75 28.70 14.35
CA LEU A 535 -21.19 28.75 14.65
C LEU A 535 -21.89 27.39 14.52
N GLY A 536 -21.21 26.36 14.01
CA GLY A 536 -21.78 25.02 13.81
C GLY A 536 -22.88 24.96 12.74
N ILE A 537 -22.81 25.82 11.71
CA ILE A 537 -23.80 25.91 10.62
C ILE A 537 -23.24 25.54 9.24
N TYR A 538 -21.93 25.32 9.12
CA TYR A 538 -21.26 25.02 7.85
C TYR A 538 -21.91 23.87 7.07
N ILE A 539 -22.10 22.71 7.73
CA ILE A 539 -22.63 21.50 7.07
C ILE A 539 -24.09 21.70 6.65
N THR A 540 -24.91 22.30 7.52
CA THR A 540 -26.36 22.39 7.32
C THR A 540 -26.78 23.50 6.36
N VAL A 541 -26.07 24.63 6.37
CA VAL A 541 -26.44 25.84 5.61
C VAL A 541 -25.63 26.00 4.33
N PHE A 542 -24.33 25.67 4.36
CA PHE A 542 -23.43 25.92 3.24
C PHE A 542 -23.10 24.67 2.43
N GLU A 543 -22.61 23.60 3.07
CA GLU A 543 -22.06 22.42 2.37
C GLU A 543 -23.06 21.75 1.43
N ALA A 544 -24.30 21.52 1.88
CA ALA A 544 -25.32 20.91 1.04
C ALA A 544 -25.60 21.73 -0.24
N ARG A 545 -25.66 23.07 -0.12
CA ARG A 545 -25.90 23.97 -1.25
C ARG A 545 -24.67 24.08 -2.15
N TYR A 546 -23.48 24.12 -1.56
CA TYR A 546 -22.21 24.11 -2.26
C TYR A 546 -22.07 22.89 -3.18
N LEU A 547 -22.35 21.69 -2.66
CA LEU A 547 -22.28 20.46 -3.42
C LEU A 547 -23.30 20.45 -4.58
N ALA A 548 -24.53 20.91 -4.35
CA ALA A 548 -25.57 21.00 -5.39
C ALA A 548 -25.21 21.99 -6.51
N THR A 549 -24.75 23.20 -6.17
CA THR A 549 -24.32 24.20 -7.16
C THR A 549 -23.08 23.72 -7.94
N THR A 550 -22.16 23.02 -7.27
CA THR A 550 -20.98 22.43 -7.90
C THR A 550 -21.35 21.35 -8.92
N GLU A 551 -22.28 20.47 -8.57
CA GLU A 551 -22.81 19.47 -9.50
C GLU A 551 -23.44 20.12 -10.73
N SER A 552 -24.31 21.12 -10.53
CA SER A 552 -24.98 21.81 -11.64
C SER A 552 -23.98 22.51 -12.58
N PHE A 553 -22.96 23.17 -12.03
CA PHE A 553 -21.90 23.81 -12.82
C PHE A 553 -21.13 22.79 -13.65
N LEU A 554 -20.70 21.68 -13.04
CA LEU A 554 -19.91 20.64 -13.72
C LEU A 554 -20.72 19.92 -14.80
N VAL A 555 -22.02 19.70 -14.62
CA VAL A 555 -22.90 19.09 -15.63
C VAL A 555 -23.01 19.98 -16.86
N HIS A 556 -23.19 21.28 -16.68
CA HIS A 556 -23.25 22.22 -17.81
C HIS A 556 -21.92 22.28 -18.55
N GLU A 557 -20.82 22.35 -17.80
CA GLU A 557 -19.47 22.46 -18.34
C GLU A 557 -18.98 21.18 -19.05
N SER A 558 -19.31 19.99 -18.51
CA SER A 558 -18.99 18.71 -19.16
C SER A 558 -19.74 18.56 -20.47
N ALA A 559 -21.04 18.88 -20.48
CA ALA A 559 -21.87 18.81 -21.68
C ALA A 559 -21.35 19.72 -22.80
N GLN A 560 -20.84 20.91 -22.47
CA GLN A 560 -20.23 21.82 -23.44
C GLN A 560 -18.95 21.22 -24.03
N ARG A 561 -18.01 20.76 -23.19
CA ARG A 561 -16.74 20.18 -23.68
C ARG A 561 -16.92 18.89 -24.47
N LEU A 562 -17.92 18.07 -24.13
CA LEU A 562 -18.26 16.87 -24.89
C LEU A 562 -18.81 17.19 -26.29
N ARG A 563 -19.51 18.33 -26.45
CA ARG A 563 -19.96 18.82 -27.77
C ARG A 563 -18.78 19.31 -28.60
N ASP A 564 -17.87 20.05 -27.98
CA ASP A 564 -16.69 20.62 -28.65
C ASP A 564 -15.71 19.55 -29.15
N MET A 565 -15.72 18.34 -28.58
CA MET A 565 -14.86 17.23 -29.03
C MET A 565 -15.16 16.70 -30.44
N GLY A 566 -16.40 16.81 -30.95
CA GLY A 566 -16.80 16.30 -32.28
C GLY A 566 -16.61 14.77 -32.49
N ASP A 567 -17.00 14.26 -33.66
CA ASP A 567 -16.85 12.84 -34.08
C ASP A 567 -15.69 12.63 -35.09
N GLY A 568 -14.76 13.58 -35.19
CA GLY A 568 -13.68 13.56 -36.19
C GLY A 568 -12.48 12.65 -35.86
N SER A 569 -11.62 12.41 -36.86
CA SER A 569 -10.42 11.54 -36.77
C SER A 569 -9.35 11.97 -35.76
N SER A 570 -9.48 13.14 -35.13
CA SER A 570 -8.63 13.64 -34.04
C SER A 570 -9.15 13.28 -32.63
N SER A 571 -10.06 12.31 -32.53
CA SER A 571 -10.75 11.98 -31.27
C SER A 571 -9.83 11.53 -30.14
N GLY A 572 -8.67 10.93 -30.44
CA GLY A 572 -7.67 10.56 -29.43
C GLY A 572 -7.08 11.79 -28.70
N LEU A 573 -6.74 12.84 -29.43
CA LEU A 573 -6.22 14.09 -28.87
C LEU A 573 -7.29 14.84 -28.08
N ALA A 574 -8.53 14.82 -28.59
CA ALA A 574 -9.68 15.46 -27.95
C ALA A 574 -10.02 14.78 -26.59
N VAL A 575 -10.04 13.44 -26.56
CA VAL A 575 -10.25 12.67 -25.32
C VAL A 575 -9.08 12.86 -24.35
N GLY A 576 -7.83 12.89 -24.83
CA GLY A 576 -6.67 13.22 -23.99
C GLY A 576 -6.79 14.58 -23.30
N ALA A 577 -7.17 15.63 -24.05
CA ALA A 577 -7.39 16.98 -23.52
C ALA A 577 -8.55 17.02 -22.51
N TYR A 578 -9.62 16.24 -22.73
CA TYR A 578 -10.72 16.12 -21.76
C TYR A 578 -10.23 15.47 -20.46
N LEU A 579 -9.44 14.39 -20.52
CA LEU A 579 -8.92 13.71 -19.33
C LEU A 579 -7.95 14.61 -18.52
N GLU A 580 -7.10 15.37 -19.20
CA GLU A 580 -6.24 16.37 -18.58
C GLU A 580 -7.07 17.46 -17.88
N TYR A 581 -8.15 17.91 -18.52
CA TYR A 581 -9.09 18.84 -17.91
C TYR A 581 -9.77 18.28 -16.66
N VAL A 582 -10.19 17.00 -16.67
CA VAL A 582 -10.75 16.34 -15.47
C VAL A 582 -9.73 16.30 -14.33
N GLU A 583 -8.49 15.90 -14.62
CA GLU A 583 -7.40 15.86 -13.64
C GLU A 583 -7.16 17.26 -13.03
N LYS A 584 -7.12 18.29 -13.87
CA LYS A 584 -7.00 19.68 -13.44
C LYS A 584 -8.15 20.10 -12.51
N ARG A 585 -9.41 19.79 -12.86
CA ARG A 585 -10.57 20.13 -12.01
C ARG A 585 -10.56 19.39 -10.67
N VAL A 586 -10.16 18.13 -10.65
CA VAL A 586 -9.99 17.36 -9.41
C VAL A 586 -8.94 18.02 -8.51
N GLU A 587 -7.83 18.49 -9.07
CA GLU A 587 -6.77 19.14 -8.29
C GLU A 587 -7.18 20.54 -7.80
N GLU A 588 -7.81 21.35 -8.63
CA GLU A 588 -8.37 22.65 -8.22
C GLU A 588 -9.31 22.48 -7.01
N GLU A 589 -10.19 21.47 -7.04
CA GLU A 589 -11.15 21.22 -5.96
C GLU A 589 -10.48 20.71 -4.67
N LYS A 590 -9.42 19.91 -4.80
CA LYS A 590 -8.60 19.49 -3.65
C LYS A 590 -7.86 20.68 -3.03
N VAL A 591 -7.35 21.60 -3.85
CA VAL A 591 -6.66 22.81 -3.38
C VAL A 591 -7.62 23.72 -2.62
N ARG A 592 -8.86 23.91 -3.12
CA ARG A 592 -9.91 24.67 -2.40
C ARG A 592 -10.21 24.10 -1.01
N CYS A 593 -10.11 22.79 -0.83
CA CYS A 593 -10.29 22.08 0.45
C CYS A 593 -8.99 21.84 1.24
N GLY A 594 -7.83 22.33 0.78
CA GLY A 594 -6.50 22.05 1.33
C GLY A 594 -6.04 23.04 2.41
N GLY A 595 -5.08 22.65 3.26
CA GLY A 595 -4.73 23.43 4.47
C GLY A 595 -3.97 24.75 4.26
N THR A 596 -2.95 24.79 3.38
CA THR A 596 -2.06 25.95 3.23
C THR A 596 -2.54 27.02 2.25
N GLY A 597 -3.62 26.76 1.50
CA GLY A 597 -4.21 27.71 0.54
C GLY A 597 -5.71 27.56 0.29
N GLY A 598 -6.38 26.58 0.89
CA GLY A 598 -7.82 26.36 0.75
C GLY A 598 -8.63 27.16 1.77
N TYR A 599 -9.84 27.52 1.36
CA TYR A 599 -10.84 28.21 2.18
C TYR A 599 -12.00 27.31 2.61
N LEU A 600 -12.17 26.11 2.01
CA LEU A 600 -13.20 25.14 2.38
C LEU A 600 -12.74 24.21 3.51
N SER A 601 -13.70 23.66 4.26
CA SER A 601 -13.42 22.67 5.31
C SER A 601 -12.95 21.34 4.72
N LEU A 602 -12.02 20.67 5.42
CA LEU A 602 -11.53 19.34 5.04
C LEU A 602 -12.65 18.28 4.97
N ALA A 603 -13.75 18.47 5.70
CA ALA A 603 -14.93 17.60 5.66
C ALA A 603 -15.56 17.53 4.25
N THR A 604 -15.55 18.65 3.51
CA THR A 604 -16.18 18.78 2.19
C THR A 604 -15.37 18.14 1.08
N LYS A 605 -14.07 17.91 1.30
CA LYS A 605 -13.16 17.33 0.30
C LYS A 605 -13.67 16.04 -0.32
N LYS A 606 -14.17 15.11 0.51
CA LYS A 606 -14.66 13.81 0.03
C LYS A 606 -15.92 13.98 -0.83
N GLY A 607 -16.85 14.84 -0.41
CA GLY A 607 -18.08 15.11 -1.14
C GLY A 607 -17.81 15.79 -2.49
N ALA A 608 -16.97 16.83 -2.48
CA ALA A 608 -16.66 17.61 -3.68
C ALA A 608 -15.91 16.79 -4.74
N VAL A 609 -14.85 16.05 -4.34
CA VAL A 609 -14.10 15.20 -5.28
C VAL A 609 -14.97 14.09 -5.86
N SER A 610 -15.84 13.48 -5.03
CA SER A 610 -16.79 12.45 -5.49
C SER A 610 -17.76 12.97 -6.55
N ILE A 611 -18.25 14.21 -6.41
CA ILE A 611 -19.12 14.84 -7.43
C ILE A 611 -18.35 15.07 -8.73
N VAL A 612 -17.12 15.56 -8.66
CA VAL A 612 -16.27 15.76 -9.85
C VAL A 612 -16.06 14.44 -10.59
N GLU A 613 -15.70 13.39 -9.86
CA GLU A 613 -15.46 12.06 -10.44
C GLU A 613 -16.75 11.44 -11.03
N ARG A 614 -17.89 11.57 -10.35
CA ARG A 614 -19.19 11.08 -10.84
C ARG A 614 -19.67 11.82 -12.09
N VAL A 615 -19.66 13.15 -12.06
CA VAL A 615 -20.21 13.97 -13.15
C VAL A 615 -19.29 13.94 -14.38
N LEU A 616 -17.98 14.11 -14.19
CA LEU A 616 -17.06 14.24 -15.33
C LEU A 616 -16.59 12.90 -15.90
N VAL A 617 -16.56 11.84 -15.09
CA VAL A 617 -16.02 10.52 -15.49
C VAL A 617 -17.14 9.47 -15.55
N GLU A 618 -17.80 9.17 -14.43
CA GLU A 618 -18.79 8.08 -14.33
C GLU A 618 -19.90 8.17 -15.38
N SER A 619 -20.45 9.37 -15.56
CA SER A 619 -21.55 9.61 -16.50
C SER A 619 -21.17 9.43 -17.97
N HIS A 620 -19.85 9.36 -18.27
CA HIS A 620 -19.32 9.44 -19.63
C HIS A 620 -18.32 8.33 -19.99
N VAL A 621 -18.13 7.32 -19.12
CA VAL A 621 -17.16 6.22 -19.32
C VAL A 621 -17.31 5.56 -20.69
N SER A 622 -18.52 5.10 -21.01
CA SER A 622 -18.83 4.41 -22.26
C SER A 622 -18.59 5.27 -23.50
N LEU A 623 -18.93 6.58 -23.44
CA LEU A 623 -18.76 7.51 -24.56
C LEU A 623 -17.29 7.79 -24.85
N LEU A 624 -16.49 8.02 -23.80
CA LEU A 624 -15.06 8.30 -23.92
C LEU A 624 -14.31 7.07 -24.46
N LEU A 625 -14.70 5.87 -24.03
CA LEU A 625 -14.14 4.61 -24.55
C LEU A 625 -14.48 4.43 -26.04
N GLN A 626 -15.75 4.59 -26.42
CA GLN A 626 -16.20 4.38 -27.80
C GLN A 626 -15.53 5.35 -28.79
N ARG A 627 -15.33 6.62 -28.40
CA ARG A 627 -14.81 7.65 -29.31
C ARG A 627 -13.29 7.70 -29.40
N GLY A 628 -12.56 7.42 -28.32
CA GLY A 628 -11.13 7.72 -28.23
C GLY A 628 -10.21 6.53 -27.95
N PHE A 629 -10.72 5.42 -27.39
CA PHE A 629 -9.85 4.37 -26.85
C PHE A 629 -9.02 3.66 -27.92
N ASP A 630 -9.62 3.31 -29.06
CA ASP A 630 -8.92 2.68 -30.19
C ASP A 630 -7.77 3.58 -30.70
N ASN A 631 -8.01 4.89 -30.80
CA ASN A 631 -7.02 5.86 -31.31
C ASN A 631 -5.89 6.10 -30.30
N LEU A 632 -6.20 6.18 -28.99
CA LEU A 632 -5.19 6.33 -27.94
C LEU A 632 -4.19 5.16 -27.92
N ILE A 633 -4.64 3.94 -28.21
CA ILE A 633 -3.77 2.75 -28.30
C ILE A 633 -2.96 2.75 -29.60
N GLN A 634 -3.58 3.13 -30.73
CA GLN A 634 -2.89 3.20 -32.02
C GLN A 634 -1.78 4.24 -32.01
N ASP A 635 -2.06 5.44 -31.50
CA ASP A 635 -1.14 6.59 -31.41
C ASP A 635 -0.13 6.49 -30.25
N GLU A 636 -0.15 5.40 -29.48
CA GLU A 636 0.77 5.14 -28.36
C GLU A 636 0.82 6.26 -27.31
N ARG A 637 -0.35 6.84 -27.00
CA ARG A 637 -0.50 7.93 -26.02
C ARG A 637 -0.48 7.38 -24.59
N VAL A 638 0.69 6.90 -24.15
CA VAL A 638 0.88 6.24 -22.85
C VAL A 638 0.43 7.10 -21.67
N LEU A 639 0.72 8.40 -21.70
CA LEU A 639 0.33 9.33 -20.62
C LEU A 639 -1.20 9.44 -20.50
N ASP A 640 -1.90 9.58 -21.63
CA ASP A 640 -3.35 9.75 -21.65
C ASP A 640 -4.06 8.44 -21.27
N LEU A 641 -3.51 7.29 -21.67
CA LEU A 641 -3.98 5.96 -21.23
C LEU A 641 -3.78 5.76 -19.72
N GLY A 642 -2.65 6.23 -19.17
CA GLY A 642 -2.38 6.20 -17.73
C GLY A 642 -3.34 7.10 -16.94
N ARG A 643 -3.64 8.30 -17.46
CA ARG A 643 -4.67 9.19 -16.89
C ARG A 643 -6.04 8.55 -16.91
N MET A 644 -6.44 7.97 -18.05
CA MET A 644 -7.72 7.26 -18.19
C MET A 644 -7.83 6.13 -17.16
N TYR A 645 -6.78 5.31 -17.03
CA TYR A 645 -6.73 4.24 -16.05
C TYR A 645 -6.88 4.75 -14.60
N SER A 646 -6.11 5.78 -14.22
CA SER A 646 -6.17 6.34 -12.87
C SER A 646 -7.50 7.03 -12.54
N LEU A 647 -8.21 7.57 -13.53
CA LEU A 647 -9.53 8.16 -13.32
C LEU A 647 -10.60 7.08 -13.21
N TYR A 648 -10.53 6.05 -14.06
CA TYR A 648 -11.51 4.98 -14.09
C TYR A 648 -11.39 4.02 -12.90
N SER A 649 -10.22 3.95 -12.26
CA SER A 649 -10.03 3.21 -11.01
C SER A 649 -10.77 3.81 -9.82
N ARG A 650 -11.18 5.07 -9.91
CA ARG A 650 -11.87 5.79 -8.83
C ARG A 650 -13.40 5.73 -8.93
N VAL A 651 -13.88 5.25 -10.07
CA VAL A 651 -15.30 5.23 -10.43
C VAL A 651 -15.82 3.78 -10.39
N PRO A 652 -17.02 3.54 -9.85
CA PRO A 652 -17.63 2.21 -9.91
C PRO A 652 -17.80 1.75 -11.37
N ASN A 653 -17.47 0.49 -11.65
CA ASN A 653 -17.56 -0.15 -12.98
C ASN A 653 -16.64 0.41 -14.09
N GLY A 654 -15.90 1.51 -13.88
CA GLY A 654 -15.04 2.12 -14.89
C GLY A 654 -13.95 1.18 -15.43
N LEU A 655 -13.22 0.50 -14.54
CA LEU A 655 -12.20 -0.49 -14.94
C LEU A 655 -12.79 -1.71 -15.63
N SER A 656 -14.01 -2.11 -15.27
CA SER A 656 -14.69 -3.27 -15.89
C SER A 656 -15.05 -2.98 -17.34
N GLU A 657 -15.62 -1.80 -17.62
CA GLU A 657 -15.92 -1.36 -18.99
C GLU A 657 -14.63 -1.21 -19.80
N MET A 658 -13.60 -0.58 -19.25
CA MET A 658 -12.31 -0.42 -19.92
C MET A 658 -11.65 -1.75 -20.25
N LYS A 659 -11.69 -2.74 -19.33
CA LYS A 659 -11.19 -4.09 -19.57
C LYS A 659 -11.92 -4.76 -20.74
N LYS A 660 -13.25 -4.62 -20.81
CA LYS A 660 -14.06 -5.16 -21.90
C LYS A 660 -13.65 -4.55 -23.25
N TYR A 661 -13.58 -3.22 -23.34
CA TYR A 661 -13.16 -2.52 -24.55
C TYR A 661 -11.72 -2.88 -24.96
N PHE A 662 -10.81 -3.03 -24.00
CA PHE A 662 -9.44 -3.48 -24.25
C PHE A 662 -9.38 -4.90 -24.80
N GLY A 663 -10.13 -5.83 -24.21
CA GLY A 663 -10.24 -7.20 -24.71
C GLY A 663 -10.80 -7.26 -26.14
N ASP A 664 -11.87 -6.49 -26.40
CA ASP A 664 -12.52 -6.41 -27.73
C ASP A 664 -11.61 -5.80 -28.79
N TYR A 665 -10.85 -4.75 -28.44
CA TYR A 665 -9.81 -4.17 -29.31
C TYR A 665 -8.74 -5.21 -29.68
N ILE A 666 -8.23 -5.95 -28.69
CA ILE A 666 -7.19 -6.97 -28.92
C ILE A 666 -7.70 -8.04 -29.88
N VAL A 667 -8.93 -8.52 -29.69
CA VAL A 667 -9.53 -9.52 -30.59
C VAL A 667 -9.72 -8.95 -31.99
N LYS A 668 -10.27 -7.73 -32.13
CA LYS A 668 -10.50 -7.07 -33.42
C LYS A 668 -9.20 -6.89 -34.20
N PHE A 669 -8.16 -6.35 -33.56
CA PHE A 669 -6.86 -6.14 -34.19
C PHE A 669 -6.13 -7.46 -34.47
N GLY A 670 -6.11 -8.40 -33.51
CA GLY A 670 -5.49 -9.71 -33.68
C GLY A 670 -6.10 -10.53 -34.81
N LEU A 671 -7.42 -10.46 -35.01
CA LEU A 671 -8.09 -11.10 -36.13
C LEU A 671 -7.69 -10.51 -37.50
N SER A 672 -7.35 -9.22 -37.55
CA SER A 672 -6.85 -8.60 -38.79
C SER A 672 -5.46 -9.11 -39.19
N ILE A 673 -4.65 -9.57 -38.22
CA ILE A 673 -3.34 -10.18 -38.46
C ILE A 673 -3.51 -11.65 -38.88
N VAL A 674 -4.35 -12.41 -38.18
CA VAL A 674 -4.43 -13.88 -38.35
C VAL A 674 -5.27 -14.30 -39.57
N ASN A 675 -6.32 -13.57 -39.95
CA ASN A 675 -7.20 -13.97 -41.06
C ASN A 675 -6.67 -13.58 -42.45
N ASP A 676 -5.70 -12.67 -42.55
CA ASP A 676 -5.16 -12.22 -43.84
C ASP A 676 -4.12 -13.21 -44.37
N VAL A 677 -4.50 -13.97 -45.42
CA VAL A 677 -3.63 -14.99 -46.05
C VAL A 677 -2.38 -14.35 -46.68
N ALA A 678 -2.44 -13.09 -47.10
CA ALA A 678 -1.29 -12.39 -47.67
C ALA A 678 -0.20 -12.10 -46.62
N ARG A 679 -0.59 -12.01 -45.33
CA ARG A 679 0.30 -11.75 -44.19
C ARG A 679 0.86 -13.02 -43.54
N ASP A 680 0.55 -14.21 -44.05
CA ASP A 680 1.11 -15.48 -43.54
C ASP A 680 2.65 -15.46 -43.32
N PRO A 681 3.47 -14.83 -44.20
CA PRO A 681 4.92 -14.75 -43.98
C PRO A 681 5.34 -13.85 -42.80
N THR A 682 4.58 -12.80 -42.49
CA THR A 682 4.87 -11.82 -41.42
C THR A 682 4.05 -12.04 -40.15
N MET A 683 3.08 -12.96 -40.19
CA MET A 683 2.13 -13.20 -39.10
C MET A 683 2.80 -13.37 -37.74
N ILE A 684 3.81 -14.23 -37.62
CA ILE A 684 4.45 -14.51 -36.32
C ILE A 684 5.22 -13.28 -35.81
N PRO A 685 6.09 -12.63 -36.61
CA PRO A 685 6.66 -11.32 -36.25
C PRO A 685 5.63 -10.27 -35.82
N ASP A 686 4.52 -10.15 -36.56
CA ASP A 686 3.47 -9.16 -36.27
C ASP A 686 2.74 -9.49 -34.96
N LEU A 687 2.49 -10.77 -34.67
CA LEU A 687 1.90 -11.23 -33.40
C LEU A 687 2.83 -11.00 -32.20
N LEU A 688 4.14 -11.22 -32.38
CA LEU A 688 5.15 -10.95 -31.34
C LEU A 688 5.24 -9.45 -31.04
N ALA A 689 5.31 -8.62 -32.08
CA ALA A 689 5.33 -7.16 -31.94
C ALA A 689 4.05 -6.64 -31.28
N PHE A 690 2.89 -7.15 -31.71
CA PHE A 690 1.60 -6.79 -31.13
C PHE A 690 1.51 -7.19 -29.66
N ARG A 691 1.96 -8.39 -29.30
CA ARG A 691 2.01 -8.83 -27.90
C ARG A 691 2.91 -7.95 -27.05
N LYS A 692 4.13 -7.66 -27.51
CA LYS A 692 5.06 -6.77 -26.80
C LYS A 692 4.43 -5.40 -26.55
N LYS A 693 3.69 -4.86 -27.53
CA LYS A 693 2.93 -3.61 -27.38
C LYS A 693 1.86 -3.75 -26.29
N MET A 694 1.03 -4.80 -26.30
CA MET A 694 -0.01 -4.99 -25.28
C MET A 694 0.55 -5.22 -23.87
N ASP A 695 1.63 -5.99 -23.75
CA ASP A 695 2.30 -6.24 -22.46
C ASP A 695 2.93 -4.94 -21.90
N SER A 696 3.50 -4.09 -22.76
CA SER A 696 4.02 -2.78 -22.35
C SER A 696 2.92 -1.84 -21.84
N LEU A 697 1.72 -1.90 -22.43
CA LEU A 697 0.54 -1.15 -22.00
C LEU A 697 -0.03 -1.70 -20.67
N ALA A 698 0.00 -3.01 -20.46
CA ALA A 698 -0.42 -3.57 -19.18
C ALA A 698 0.49 -3.17 -18.01
N VAL A 699 1.80 -3.04 -18.26
CA VAL A 699 2.79 -2.67 -17.23
C VAL A 699 2.79 -1.17 -16.95
N THR A 700 2.90 -0.34 -17.99
CA THR A 700 3.21 1.09 -17.82
C THR A 700 1.95 1.92 -17.52
N PRO A 701 0.99 2.10 -18.45
CA PRO A 701 -0.21 2.90 -18.17
C PRO A 701 -1.19 2.20 -17.22
N PHE A 702 -1.27 0.86 -17.21
CA PHE A 702 -2.22 0.12 -16.35
C PHE A 702 -1.60 -0.41 -15.05
N GLN A 703 -0.39 0.05 -14.69
CA GLN A 703 0.28 -0.20 -13.40
C GLN A 703 0.43 -1.69 -13.03
N GLY A 704 0.56 -2.59 -14.02
CA GLY A 704 0.72 -4.02 -13.79
C GLY A 704 -0.54 -4.71 -13.26
N ASN A 705 -1.73 -4.18 -13.57
CA ASN A 705 -2.99 -4.78 -13.11
C ASN A 705 -3.20 -6.19 -13.69
N LYS A 706 -3.45 -7.16 -12.80
CA LYS A 706 -3.63 -8.58 -13.14
C LYS A 706 -4.85 -8.84 -14.03
N ASP A 707 -5.91 -8.06 -13.90
CA ASP A 707 -7.14 -8.23 -14.68
C ASP A 707 -6.93 -7.87 -16.15
N PHE A 708 -6.14 -6.84 -16.44
CA PHE A 708 -5.75 -6.48 -17.81
C PHE A 708 -4.77 -7.50 -18.39
N SER A 709 -3.83 -8.00 -17.57
CA SER A 709 -2.94 -9.12 -17.96
C SER A 709 -3.74 -10.39 -18.27
N GLN A 710 -4.80 -10.68 -17.51
CA GLN A 710 -5.72 -11.78 -17.82
C GLN A 710 -6.50 -11.51 -19.10
N ALA A 711 -7.03 -10.30 -19.29
CA ALA A 711 -7.75 -9.94 -20.52
C ALA A 711 -6.86 -10.10 -21.77
N ILE A 712 -5.57 -9.78 -21.69
CA ILE A 712 -4.61 -10.05 -22.78
C ILE A 712 -4.55 -11.55 -23.06
N ARG A 713 -4.35 -12.38 -22.03
CA ARG A 713 -4.29 -13.85 -22.19
C ARG A 713 -5.56 -14.40 -22.85
N ASP A 714 -6.73 -14.05 -22.30
CA ASP A 714 -8.03 -14.53 -22.79
C ASP A 714 -8.30 -14.07 -24.23
N SER A 715 -7.99 -12.81 -24.55
CA SER A 715 -8.18 -12.27 -25.90
C SER A 715 -7.21 -12.89 -26.91
N PHE A 716 -5.94 -13.09 -26.55
CA PHE A 716 -4.95 -13.74 -27.42
C PHE A 716 -5.33 -15.20 -27.72
N GLU A 717 -5.76 -15.95 -26.71
CA GLU A 717 -6.28 -17.31 -26.89
C GLU A 717 -7.51 -17.33 -27.81
N LYS A 718 -8.44 -16.37 -27.64
CA LYS A 718 -9.66 -16.29 -28.44
C LYS A 718 -9.42 -16.01 -29.92
N PHE A 719 -8.54 -15.08 -30.28
CA PHE A 719 -8.36 -14.71 -31.69
C PHE A 719 -7.38 -15.64 -32.43
N ILE A 720 -6.33 -16.15 -31.78
CA ILE A 720 -5.34 -17.05 -32.41
C ILE A 720 -6.03 -18.33 -32.88
N ASN A 721 -6.89 -18.89 -32.03
CA ASN A 721 -7.56 -20.16 -32.31
C ASN A 721 -8.73 -20.04 -33.31
N LYS A 722 -9.11 -18.83 -33.73
CA LYS A 722 -10.10 -18.67 -34.80
C LYS A 722 -9.59 -19.22 -36.15
N ARG A 723 -8.27 -19.28 -36.34
CA ARG A 723 -7.64 -19.95 -37.48
C ARG A 723 -6.99 -21.24 -37.00
N ALA A 724 -7.70 -22.36 -37.14
CA ALA A 724 -7.37 -23.66 -36.55
C ALA A 724 -5.86 -24.04 -36.56
N ASN A 725 -5.33 -24.46 -37.71
CA ASN A 725 -4.03 -25.16 -37.76
C ASN A 725 -2.86 -24.29 -38.25
N LYS A 726 -3.15 -23.14 -38.86
CA LYS A 726 -2.12 -22.33 -39.51
C LYS A 726 -1.16 -21.62 -38.53
N PRO A 727 -1.63 -21.00 -37.44
CA PRO A 727 -0.75 -20.39 -36.45
C PRO A 727 0.23 -21.41 -35.85
N ALA A 728 -0.24 -22.64 -35.57
CA ALA A 728 0.59 -23.74 -35.08
C ALA A 728 1.70 -24.14 -36.08
N GLU A 729 1.34 -24.29 -37.37
CA GLU A 729 2.30 -24.56 -38.46
C GLU A 729 3.34 -23.44 -38.58
N LEU A 730 2.89 -22.18 -38.59
CA LEU A 730 3.76 -21.02 -38.80
C LEU A 730 4.71 -20.79 -37.62
N ILE A 731 4.29 -21.06 -36.38
CA ILE A 731 5.16 -20.98 -35.20
C ILE A 731 6.25 -22.06 -35.26
N ALA A 732 5.90 -23.30 -35.63
CA ALA A 732 6.90 -24.36 -35.82
C ALA A 732 7.94 -23.99 -36.89
N LYS A 733 7.49 -23.44 -38.03
CA LYS A 733 8.37 -22.98 -39.12
C LYS A 733 9.23 -21.78 -38.73
N HIS A 734 8.69 -20.86 -37.93
CA HIS A 734 9.43 -19.71 -37.44
C HIS A 734 10.55 -20.14 -36.49
N VAL A 735 10.24 -21.01 -35.52
CA VAL A 735 11.21 -21.63 -34.61
C VAL A 735 12.29 -22.39 -35.39
N ASP A 736 11.92 -23.23 -36.36
CA ASP A 736 12.89 -23.95 -37.20
C ASP A 736 13.82 -22.99 -37.97
N THR A 737 13.31 -21.83 -38.39
CA THR A 737 14.12 -20.81 -39.06
C THR A 737 15.09 -20.11 -38.11
N LEU A 738 14.72 -19.92 -36.84
CA LEU A 738 15.59 -19.35 -35.80
C LEU A 738 16.70 -20.34 -35.38
N MET A 739 16.40 -21.63 -35.35
CA MET A 739 17.33 -22.69 -34.92
C MET A 739 18.33 -23.17 -35.99
N LYS A 740 18.27 -22.62 -37.22
CA LYS A 740 19.18 -22.97 -38.31
C LYS A 740 20.45 -22.11 -38.30
N ALA A 741 21.60 -22.75 -38.49
CA ALA A 741 22.89 -22.07 -38.59
C ALA A 741 22.92 -21.05 -39.75
N GLY A 742 23.32 -19.80 -39.46
CA GLY A 742 23.66 -18.79 -40.47
C GLY A 742 22.86 -17.48 -40.48
N LYS A 743 22.00 -17.20 -39.49
CA LYS A 743 21.55 -15.82 -39.23
C LYS A 743 22.50 -15.21 -38.20
N GLY A 744 23.19 -14.12 -38.56
CA GLY A 744 24.16 -13.44 -37.69
C GLY A 744 23.55 -12.68 -36.52
N THR A 745 22.50 -13.20 -35.89
CA THR A 745 21.89 -12.71 -34.64
C THR A 745 22.63 -13.30 -33.44
N SER A 746 22.71 -12.54 -32.35
CA SER A 746 23.36 -13.01 -31.12
C SER A 746 22.58 -14.19 -30.50
N GLU A 747 23.27 -15.07 -29.78
CA GLU A 747 22.63 -16.22 -29.11
C GLU A 747 21.55 -15.75 -28.11
N GLU A 748 21.81 -14.65 -27.39
CA GLU A 748 20.89 -14.04 -26.43
C GLU A 748 19.59 -13.52 -27.08
N GLU A 749 19.69 -12.77 -28.18
CA GLU A 749 18.50 -12.30 -28.92
C GLU A 749 17.69 -13.46 -29.51
N THR A 750 18.36 -14.56 -29.89
CA THR A 750 17.65 -15.75 -30.39
C THR A 750 16.89 -16.47 -29.29
N GLU A 751 17.46 -16.59 -28.09
CA GLU A 751 16.79 -17.18 -26.93
C GLU A 751 15.57 -16.33 -26.50
N ASP A 752 15.70 -15.01 -26.45
CA ASP A 752 14.58 -14.10 -26.12
C ASP A 752 13.39 -14.24 -27.09
N VAL A 753 13.66 -14.37 -28.39
CA VAL A 753 12.60 -14.54 -29.40
C VAL A 753 11.99 -15.95 -29.31
N LEU A 754 12.78 -16.97 -28.98
CA LEU A 754 12.29 -18.33 -28.75
C LEU A 754 11.34 -18.39 -27.55
N ASP A 755 11.70 -17.74 -26.45
CA ASP A 755 10.86 -17.65 -25.25
C ASP A 755 9.53 -16.94 -25.54
N GLN A 756 9.56 -15.87 -26.33
CA GLN A 756 8.34 -15.17 -26.75
C GLN A 756 7.46 -16.03 -27.67
N CYS A 757 8.07 -16.82 -28.56
CA CYS A 757 7.36 -17.79 -29.41
C CYS A 757 6.72 -18.90 -28.56
N LEU A 758 7.43 -19.43 -27.57
CA LEU A 758 6.90 -20.41 -26.61
C LEU A 758 5.77 -19.82 -25.76
N ALA A 759 5.86 -18.55 -25.41
CA ALA A 759 4.79 -17.85 -24.73
C ALA A 759 3.54 -17.70 -25.62
N LEU A 760 3.68 -17.56 -26.94
CA LEU A 760 2.54 -17.59 -27.88
C LEU A 760 1.99 -19.01 -28.07
N PHE A 761 2.87 -20.01 -28.09
CA PHE A 761 2.48 -21.42 -28.20
C PHE A 761 1.50 -21.86 -27.10
N ARG A 762 1.62 -21.29 -25.90
CA ARG A 762 0.69 -21.55 -24.78
C ARG A 762 -0.76 -21.21 -25.10
N PHE A 763 -1.02 -20.29 -26.03
CA PHE A 763 -2.37 -19.86 -26.42
C PHE A 763 -2.99 -20.71 -27.54
N ILE A 764 -2.26 -21.66 -28.12
CA ILE A 764 -2.73 -22.45 -29.26
C ILE A 764 -3.38 -23.75 -28.80
N HIS A 765 -4.53 -24.10 -29.40
CA HIS A 765 -5.19 -25.38 -29.16
C HIS A 765 -4.60 -26.54 -29.98
N GLY A 766 -4.21 -26.32 -31.24
CA GLY A 766 -3.60 -27.33 -32.14
C GLY A 766 -2.13 -27.65 -31.85
N LYS A 767 -1.82 -28.09 -30.63
CA LYS A 767 -0.43 -28.39 -30.18
C LYS A 767 0.17 -29.63 -30.87
N ASP A 768 -0.68 -30.58 -31.25
CA ASP A 768 -0.36 -31.76 -32.04
C ASP A 768 0.14 -31.39 -33.46
N VAL A 769 -0.45 -30.37 -34.07
CA VAL A 769 0.00 -29.83 -35.36
C VAL A 769 1.39 -29.24 -35.22
N PHE A 770 1.62 -28.39 -34.21
CA PHE A 770 2.94 -27.85 -33.91
C PHE A 770 3.96 -28.97 -33.69
N GLU A 771 3.61 -30.00 -32.91
CA GLU A 771 4.47 -31.14 -32.61
C GLU A 771 4.87 -31.91 -33.88
N ALA A 772 3.92 -32.19 -34.77
CA ALA A 772 4.18 -32.92 -36.02
C ALA A 772 5.15 -32.16 -36.93
N PHE A 773 4.97 -30.84 -37.05
CA PHE A 773 5.88 -29.98 -37.80
C PHE A 773 7.25 -29.87 -37.13
N TYR A 774 7.27 -29.62 -35.81
CA TYR A 774 8.50 -29.48 -35.03
C TYR A 774 9.35 -30.75 -35.04
N LYS A 775 8.76 -31.95 -34.84
CA LYS A 775 9.47 -33.24 -34.87
C LYS A 775 10.08 -33.51 -36.25
N LYS A 776 9.33 -33.24 -37.32
CA LYS A 776 9.81 -33.39 -38.70
C LYS A 776 11.00 -32.47 -38.97
N ASP A 777 10.89 -31.20 -38.59
CA ASP A 777 11.93 -30.21 -38.83
C ASP A 777 13.16 -30.44 -37.94
N LEU A 778 12.97 -30.84 -36.68
CA LEU A 778 14.04 -31.27 -35.77
C LEU A 778 14.79 -32.48 -36.34
N ALA A 779 14.09 -33.51 -36.83
CA ALA A 779 14.72 -34.68 -37.45
C ALA A 779 15.56 -34.26 -38.67
N LYS A 780 15.04 -33.36 -39.50
CA LYS A 780 15.79 -32.75 -40.60
C LYS A 780 17.04 -32.02 -40.06
N ARG A 781 16.93 -31.15 -39.06
CA ARG A 781 18.09 -30.40 -38.52
C ARG A 781 19.18 -31.29 -37.94
N LEU A 782 18.80 -32.30 -37.15
CA LEU A 782 19.71 -33.26 -36.52
C LEU A 782 20.43 -34.14 -37.55
N LEU A 783 19.69 -34.73 -38.49
CA LEU A 783 20.26 -35.62 -39.51
C LEU A 783 21.12 -34.87 -40.54
N LEU A 784 20.83 -33.59 -40.76
CA LEU A 784 21.49 -32.77 -41.79
C LEU A 784 22.59 -31.86 -41.24
N GLY A 785 22.85 -31.90 -39.93
CA GLY A 785 23.86 -31.07 -39.26
C GLY A 785 23.65 -29.57 -39.54
N LYS A 786 22.44 -29.06 -39.29
CA LYS A 786 22.06 -27.66 -39.56
C LYS A 786 21.66 -26.86 -38.32
N SER A 787 21.59 -27.49 -37.16
CA SER A 787 21.30 -26.80 -35.89
C SER A 787 22.38 -25.75 -35.62
N SER A 788 21.96 -24.57 -35.14
CA SER A 788 22.85 -23.48 -34.72
C SER A 788 23.71 -23.90 -33.54
N SER A 789 23.09 -24.50 -32.52
CA SER A 789 23.74 -24.98 -31.29
C SER A 789 23.05 -26.24 -30.77
N VAL A 790 23.84 -27.16 -30.23
CA VAL A 790 23.33 -28.38 -29.57
C VAL A 790 22.67 -28.05 -28.24
N ASP A 791 23.18 -27.03 -27.54
CA ASP A 791 22.67 -26.64 -26.23
C ASP A 791 21.34 -25.89 -26.35
N SER A 792 21.17 -25.05 -27.37
CA SER A 792 19.88 -24.41 -27.67
C SER A 792 18.80 -25.43 -28.05
N GLU A 793 19.13 -26.51 -28.77
CA GLU A 793 18.16 -27.59 -29.09
C GLU A 793 17.74 -28.36 -27.82
N LYS A 794 18.66 -28.55 -26.86
CA LYS A 794 18.33 -29.15 -25.56
C LYS A 794 17.49 -28.22 -24.69
N SER A 795 17.78 -26.91 -24.67
CA SER A 795 16.98 -25.94 -23.93
C SER A 795 15.56 -25.89 -24.47
N MET A 796 15.40 -25.72 -25.79
CA MET A 796 14.09 -25.71 -26.45
C MET A 796 13.28 -26.98 -26.14
N PHE A 797 13.92 -28.16 -26.12
CA PHE A 797 13.26 -29.40 -25.74
C PHE A 797 12.77 -29.37 -24.29
N LYS A 798 13.61 -28.91 -23.36
CA LYS A 798 13.28 -28.76 -21.94
C LYS A 798 12.15 -27.75 -21.71
N ASP A 799 12.12 -26.67 -22.47
CA ASP A 799 11.10 -25.61 -22.36
C ASP A 799 9.75 -26.06 -22.94
N ILE A 800 9.75 -26.87 -24.01
CA ILE A 800 8.56 -27.56 -24.50
C ILE A 800 8.09 -28.62 -23.47
N GLU A 801 9.00 -29.40 -22.90
CA GLU A 801 8.70 -30.47 -21.91
C GLU A 801 8.13 -29.90 -20.60
N THR A 802 8.61 -28.74 -20.14
CA THR A 802 8.07 -28.08 -18.95
C THR A 802 6.69 -27.45 -19.17
N SER A 803 6.27 -27.23 -20.42
CA SER A 803 4.90 -26.84 -20.73
C SER A 803 3.95 -28.04 -20.50
N LYS A 804 3.19 -27.97 -19.39
CA LYS A 804 2.44 -29.09 -18.78
C LYS A 804 1.49 -29.89 -19.70
N ASP A 805 1.19 -29.42 -20.90
CA ASP A 805 0.25 -30.05 -21.83
C ASP A 805 0.90 -30.98 -22.88
N VAL A 806 2.23 -30.98 -23.02
CA VAL A 806 2.95 -31.69 -24.11
C VAL A 806 3.64 -32.98 -23.62
N VAL A 807 3.64 -33.23 -22.30
CA VAL A 807 4.44 -34.29 -21.67
C VAL A 807 3.97 -35.71 -22.02
N ALA A 808 2.70 -35.90 -22.40
CA ALA A 808 2.16 -37.22 -22.68
C ALA A 808 2.56 -37.78 -24.06
N SER A 809 2.70 -36.93 -25.08
CA SER A 809 2.93 -37.36 -26.49
C SER A 809 4.40 -37.55 -26.87
N PHE A 810 5.35 -37.05 -26.05
CA PHE A 810 6.78 -37.20 -26.32
C PHE A 810 7.40 -38.54 -25.86
N ARG A 811 6.72 -39.35 -25.04
CA ARG A 811 7.26 -40.63 -24.53
C ARG A 811 7.03 -41.83 -25.47
N GLN A 812 8.09 -42.11 -26.24
CA GLN A 812 8.64 -43.41 -26.67
C GLN A 812 7.72 -44.50 -27.27
N ARG A 813 7.92 -44.75 -28.58
CA ARG A 813 7.84 -46.09 -29.21
C ARG A 813 9.20 -46.35 -29.89
N LYS A 814 9.94 -47.38 -29.46
CA LYS A 814 11.15 -47.86 -30.13
C LYS A 814 10.75 -48.95 -31.13
N GLU A 815 10.68 -48.60 -32.40
CA GLU A 815 10.68 -49.57 -33.51
C GLU A 815 11.82 -49.18 -34.45
N THR A 816 12.77 -50.09 -34.66
CA THR A 816 13.89 -49.92 -35.59
C THR A 816 13.44 -50.29 -37.00
N HIS A 817 13.23 -49.28 -37.84
CA HIS A 817 13.15 -49.45 -39.29
C HIS A 817 14.32 -48.70 -39.96
N MET A 818 14.99 -49.34 -40.93
CA MET A 818 15.98 -48.66 -41.78
C MET A 818 15.28 -47.67 -42.71
N ALA A 819 15.31 -46.38 -42.38
CA ALA A 819 14.84 -45.32 -43.27
C ALA A 819 15.92 -45.00 -44.33
N LYS A 820 15.72 -45.45 -45.58
CA LYS A 820 16.58 -45.13 -46.74
C LYS A 820 16.69 -43.64 -47.15
N PRO A 821 15.74 -42.70 -46.88
CA PRO A 821 15.84 -41.32 -47.38
C PRO A 821 16.81 -40.40 -46.60
N ALA A 822 17.42 -40.86 -45.50
CA ALA A 822 18.14 -40.01 -44.54
C ALA A 822 19.68 -40.09 -44.62
N TRP A 823 20.23 -40.83 -45.58
CA TRP A 823 21.67 -41.07 -45.66
C TRP A 823 22.41 -39.89 -46.26
N HIS A 824 23.45 -39.45 -45.57
CA HIS A 824 24.39 -38.45 -46.06
C HIS A 824 25.80 -39.03 -45.95
N CYS A 825 26.58 -38.95 -47.02
CA CYS A 825 27.97 -39.40 -47.03
C CYS A 825 28.89 -38.25 -47.42
N VAL A 826 30.13 -38.32 -46.95
CA VAL A 826 31.21 -37.43 -47.40
C VAL A 826 31.91 -38.13 -48.55
N LEU A 827 31.78 -37.57 -49.75
CA LEU A 827 32.49 -38.04 -50.93
C LEU A 827 33.78 -37.24 -51.10
N THR A 828 34.90 -37.93 -51.29
CA THR A 828 36.18 -37.30 -51.63
C THR A 828 36.28 -37.26 -53.15
N GLY A 829 36.17 -36.07 -53.74
CA GLY A 829 36.32 -35.86 -55.18
C GLY A 829 37.76 -35.52 -55.55
N TYR A 830 38.34 -36.22 -56.53
CA TYR A 830 39.65 -35.90 -57.08
C TYR A 830 39.50 -34.98 -58.29
N PHE A 831 39.73 -33.69 -58.10
CA PHE A 831 39.75 -32.70 -59.18
C PHE A 831 41.19 -32.41 -59.60
N LYS A 832 41.41 -32.15 -60.89
CA LYS A 832 42.74 -31.90 -61.45
C LYS A 832 43.23 -30.53 -60.96
N LYS A 833 44.09 -30.54 -59.94
CA LYS A 833 44.64 -29.31 -59.34
C LYS A 833 45.59 -28.63 -60.34
N VAL A 834 45.30 -27.39 -60.72
CA VAL A 834 46.29 -26.47 -61.31
C VAL A 834 47.10 -25.87 -60.16
N CYS A 835 48.43 -25.89 -60.25
CA CYS A 835 49.40 -25.34 -59.27
C CYS A 835 49.07 -23.88 -58.88
N ASP A 836 49.27 -23.43 -57.63
CA ASP A 836 50.60 -23.13 -57.08
C ASP A 836 50.74 -23.26 -55.55
N SER A 837 51.97 -23.69 -55.14
CA SER A 837 52.71 -23.51 -53.86
C SER A 837 51.96 -23.65 -52.51
N THR A 838 52.27 -24.52 -51.53
CA THR A 838 53.58 -24.94 -50.96
C THR A 838 53.37 -26.12 -49.97
N VAL A 839 54.14 -27.23 -50.11
CA VAL A 839 54.77 -28.17 -49.11
C VAL A 839 53.91 -28.70 -47.91
N SER A 840 53.79 -29.99 -47.50
CA SER A 840 54.63 -31.21 -47.57
C SER A 840 53.85 -32.51 -47.21
N PHE A 841 54.17 -33.61 -47.94
CA PHE A 841 54.20 -35.06 -47.62
C PHE A 841 53.29 -35.72 -46.55
N VAL A 842 52.54 -36.76 -46.97
CA VAL A 842 52.78 -38.19 -46.62
C VAL A 842 52.40 -39.09 -47.82
N ARG A 843 53.28 -40.04 -48.16
CA ARG A 843 53.13 -41.11 -49.17
C ARG A 843 52.27 -42.27 -48.65
N GLY A 844 51.46 -42.88 -49.51
CA GLY A 844 51.00 -44.27 -49.32
C GLY A 844 49.85 -44.69 -50.22
N ALA A 845 50.04 -45.79 -50.96
CA ALA A 845 49.07 -46.57 -51.73
C ALA A 845 48.76 -46.12 -53.18
N SER A 846 49.76 -46.30 -54.04
CA SER A 846 49.58 -46.69 -55.44
C SER A 846 49.03 -48.13 -55.51
N ALA A 847 47.71 -48.31 -55.66
CA ALA A 847 47.07 -49.53 -56.17
C ALA A 847 45.54 -49.39 -56.28
N LEU A 848 44.99 -48.58 -57.21
CA LEU A 848 43.64 -48.79 -57.75
C LEU A 848 43.37 -47.87 -58.96
N GLN A 849 44.22 -47.92 -60.00
CA GLN A 849 43.93 -47.22 -61.24
C GLN A 849 43.98 -48.19 -62.41
N ARG A 850 42.83 -48.81 -62.67
CA ARG A 850 42.39 -49.33 -63.97
C ARG A 850 40.98 -49.90 -63.79
N GLN A 851 39.97 -49.09 -64.02
CA GLN A 851 38.81 -49.53 -64.78
C GLN A 851 38.16 -48.32 -65.48
N THR A 852 38.21 -48.41 -66.79
CA THR A 852 37.67 -47.58 -67.84
C THR A 852 36.14 -47.62 -67.88
N HIS A 853 35.46 -46.51 -68.19
CA HIS A 853 34.47 -46.36 -69.29
C HIS A 853 34.03 -44.88 -69.44
N PRO A 854 34.05 -44.29 -70.65
CA PRO A 854 33.76 -42.86 -70.90
C PRO A 854 32.33 -42.55 -71.39
N HIS A 855 31.32 -43.34 -71.01
CA HIS A 855 29.90 -43.01 -71.24
C HIS A 855 29.06 -43.49 -70.06
N ILE A 856 28.50 -42.57 -69.29
CA ILE A 856 27.52 -42.90 -68.23
C ILE A 856 26.14 -42.99 -68.90
N GLN A 857 25.85 -44.13 -69.53
CA GLN A 857 24.47 -44.59 -69.70
C GLN A 857 23.97 -45.17 -68.38
N ARG A 858 22.66 -45.10 -68.16
CA ARG A 858 21.86 -45.21 -66.91
C ARG A 858 22.13 -46.34 -65.89
N ASP A 859 23.19 -47.13 -66.00
CA ASP A 859 23.40 -48.34 -65.19
C ASP A 859 24.55 -48.23 -64.18
N PHE A 860 24.58 -47.15 -63.38
CA PHE A 860 25.16 -47.22 -62.05
C PHE A 860 24.04 -47.41 -61.03
N ALA A 861 23.93 -48.63 -60.51
CA ALA A 861 22.92 -49.06 -59.57
C ALA A 861 23.06 -48.37 -58.20
N PHE A 862 22.57 -47.13 -58.08
CA PHE A 862 21.91 -46.68 -56.86
C PHE A 862 20.42 -46.95 -57.04
N ASN A 863 19.90 -47.97 -56.35
CA ASN A 863 18.48 -48.27 -56.35
C ASN A 863 17.76 -47.18 -55.52
N ILE A 864 17.52 -46.01 -56.13
CA ILE A 864 16.72 -44.91 -55.60
C ILE A 864 15.31 -45.10 -56.16
N ASP A 865 14.41 -45.62 -55.33
CA ASP A 865 13.00 -45.75 -55.67
C ASP A 865 12.39 -44.35 -55.88
N GLY A 866 12.07 -44.01 -57.15
CA GLY A 866 11.22 -42.87 -57.52
C GLY A 866 11.86 -41.82 -58.43
N SER A 867 11.26 -41.59 -59.60
CA SER A 867 11.69 -40.59 -60.60
C SER A 867 11.87 -39.17 -60.04
N LYS A 868 10.99 -38.74 -59.12
CA LYS A 868 10.99 -37.38 -58.53
C LYS A 868 12.21 -37.08 -57.62
N GLY A 869 12.79 -38.09 -56.95
CA GLY A 869 13.95 -37.90 -56.06
C GLY A 869 15.25 -37.71 -56.82
N LEU A 870 15.38 -38.39 -57.95
CA LEU A 870 16.53 -38.32 -58.84
C LEU A 870 16.67 -36.95 -59.50
N ASP A 871 15.56 -36.38 -59.99
CA ASP A 871 15.53 -35.07 -60.66
C ASP A 871 16.05 -33.94 -59.76
N ARG A 872 15.65 -33.92 -58.48
CA ARG A 872 16.10 -32.92 -57.49
C ARG A 872 17.59 -33.07 -57.16
N THR A 873 18.08 -34.31 -57.16
CA THR A 873 19.50 -34.61 -56.93
C THR A 873 20.34 -34.08 -58.10
N LEU A 874 19.93 -34.39 -59.32
CA LEU A 874 20.58 -33.91 -60.55
C LEU A 874 20.48 -32.38 -60.69
N GLN A 875 19.35 -31.78 -60.31
CA GLN A 875 19.18 -30.32 -60.28
C GLN A 875 20.16 -29.66 -59.29
N SER A 876 20.44 -30.29 -58.13
CA SER A 876 21.40 -29.76 -57.16
C SER A 876 22.86 -29.83 -57.63
N LEU A 877 23.20 -30.87 -58.41
CA LEU A 877 24.55 -31.15 -58.90
C LEU A 877 24.90 -30.38 -60.18
N ALA A 878 23.92 -30.11 -61.05
CA ALA A 878 24.14 -29.55 -62.38
C ALA A 878 23.56 -28.13 -62.58
N CYS A 879 22.41 -27.84 -61.95
CA CYS A 879 21.69 -26.57 -62.16
C CYS A 879 21.87 -25.56 -61.00
N GLY A 880 22.50 -26.00 -59.90
CA GLY A 880 22.73 -25.19 -58.69
C GLY A 880 23.91 -24.19 -58.80
N LYS A 881 24.27 -23.60 -57.66
CA LYS A 881 25.47 -22.73 -57.53
C LYS A 881 26.76 -23.55 -57.60
N THR A 882 26.74 -24.76 -57.06
CA THR A 882 27.87 -25.69 -57.04
C THR A 882 27.71 -26.68 -58.19
N ARG A 883 28.20 -26.32 -59.37
CA ARG A 883 28.01 -27.08 -60.62
C ARG A 883 29.10 -28.15 -60.79
N VAL A 884 28.90 -29.27 -60.11
CA VAL A 884 29.81 -30.43 -60.19
C VAL A 884 29.59 -31.22 -61.50
N LEU A 885 28.40 -31.12 -62.09
CA LEU A 885 28.05 -31.71 -63.38
C LEU A 885 27.66 -30.63 -64.40
N ASN A 886 27.95 -30.87 -65.68
CA ASN A 886 27.49 -30.08 -66.82
C ASN A 886 26.24 -30.73 -67.43
N LYS A 887 25.19 -29.94 -67.66
CA LYS A 887 23.93 -30.41 -68.25
C LYS A 887 23.79 -29.96 -69.71
N SER A 888 23.41 -30.89 -70.58
CA SER A 888 23.13 -30.63 -72.00
C SER A 888 21.73 -31.15 -72.36
N PRO A 889 20.81 -30.28 -72.83
CA PRO A 889 20.90 -28.82 -72.95
C PRO A 889 20.82 -28.10 -71.58
N LYS A 890 21.51 -26.95 -71.49
CA LYS A 890 21.52 -26.10 -70.29
C LYS A 890 20.11 -25.59 -69.98
N GLY A 891 19.63 -25.83 -68.76
CA GLY A 891 18.30 -25.41 -68.31
C GLY A 891 18.17 -25.50 -66.80
N ARG A 892 17.08 -24.93 -66.25
CA ARG A 892 16.83 -24.93 -64.79
C ARG A 892 16.27 -26.25 -64.28
N ASP A 893 15.53 -26.96 -65.13
CA ASP A 893 14.85 -28.22 -64.81
C ASP A 893 15.53 -29.40 -65.51
N VAL A 894 15.33 -30.60 -64.95
CA VAL A 894 15.88 -31.86 -65.44
C VAL A 894 14.79 -32.62 -66.18
N ASN A 895 15.01 -32.91 -67.46
CA ASN A 895 14.10 -33.65 -68.32
C ASN A 895 14.66 -35.05 -68.63
N PRO A 896 13.81 -36.01 -68.99
CA PRO A 896 14.23 -37.38 -69.29
C PRO A 896 15.23 -37.53 -70.44
N SER A 897 15.32 -36.53 -71.33
CA SER A 897 16.20 -36.48 -72.51
C SER A 897 17.54 -35.77 -72.28
N ASP A 898 17.78 -35.26 -71.08
CA ASP A 898 18.99 -34.46 -70.79
C ASP A 898 20.20 -35.36 -70.51
N SER A 899 21.38 -34.97 -70.99
CA SER A 899 22.66 -35.63 -70.68
C SER A 899 23.47 -34.84 -69.66
N PHE A 900 24.24 -35.56 -68.83
CA PHE A 900 25.06 -34.98 -67.77
C PHE A 900 26.50 -35.47 -67.88
N ASP A 901 27.45 -34.53 -67.95
CA ASP A 901 28.90 -34.80 -68.02
C ASP A 901 29.61 -34.27 -66.77
N PHE A 902 30.74 -34.87 -66.41
CA PHE A 902 31.55 -34.39 -65.28
C PHE A 902 32.18 -33.01 -65.59
N ASN A 903 32.14 -32.08 -64.63
CA ASN A 903 32.73 -30.75 -64.82
C ASN A 903 34.19 -30.71 -64.35
N ASP A 904 35.13 -30.94 -65.28
CA ASP A 904 36.57 -30.89 -65.03
C ASP A 904 37.10 -29.50 -64.60
N ALA A 905 36.35 -28.43 -64.88
CA ALA A 905 36.72 -27.04 -64.57
C ALA A 905 36.11 -26.51 -63.26
N PHE A 906 35.60 -27.38 -62.39
CA PHE A 906 34.98 -26.98 -61.13
C PHE A 906 36.02 -26.47 -60.11
N GLU A 907 35.83 -25.24 -59.64
CA GLU A 907 36.67 -24.61 -58.60
C GLU A 907 35.81 -24.04 -57.46
N ASN A 908 36.26 -24.20 -56.21
CA ASN A 908 35.59 -23.65 -55.03
C ASN A 908 36.60 -23.35 -53.91
N PRO A 909 36.51 -22.19 -53.25
CA PRO A 909 37.45 -21.81 -52.18
C PRO A 909 37.32 -22.63 -50.89
N LEU A 910 36.23 -23.42 -50.72
CA LEU A 910 35.96 -24.19 -49.51
C LEU A 910 36.36 -25.67 -49.66
N PHE A 911 37.11 -26.20 -48.70
CA PHE A 911 37.54 -27.60 -48.65
C PHE A 911 36.40 -28.61 -48.39
N ARG A 912 35.27 -28.14 -47.83
CA ARG A 912 34.05 -28.94 -47.63
C ARG A 912 32.85 -28.20 -48.19
N ILE A 913 32.27 -28.74 -49.25
CA ILE A 913 31.20 -28.08 -50.00
C ILE A 913 29.90 -28.85 -49.81
N LYS A 914 28.86 -28.18 -49.33
CA LYS A 914 27.54 -28.79 -49.12
C LYS A 914 26.71 -28.66 -50.41
N VAL A 915 26.68 -29.73 -51.21
CA VAL A 915 26.06 -29.72 -52.55
C VAL A 915 24.55 -29.97 -52.51
N ASN A 916 24.04 -30.62 -51.47
CA ASN A 916 22.68 -31.12 -51.42
C ASN A 916 21.61 -30.08 -50.98
N SER A 917 21.64 -28.83 -51.47
CA SER A 917 20.76 -27.78 -50.93
C SER A 917 19.28 -27.87 -51.34
N ILE A 918 18.96 -28.58 -52.44
CA ILE A 918 17.62 -28.59 -53.06
C ILE A 918 16.70 -29.69 -52.50
N GLN A 919 17.25 -30.85 -52.09
CA GLN A 919 16.50 -31.88 -51.37
C GLN A 919 16.01 -31.42 -49.99
N LEU A 920 16.61 -30.36 -49.45
CA LEU A 920 16.37 -29.85 -48.09
C LEU A 920 15.15 -28.92 -47.99
N LYS A 921 14.53 -28.56 -49.12
CA LYS A 921 13.30 -27.77 -49.16
C LYS A 921 12.10 -28.71 -49.18
N GLU A 922 11.15 -28.45 -48.28
CA GLU A 922 9.91 -29.20 -48.20
C GLU A 922 9.06 -29.05 -49.47
N THR A 923 8.45 -30.15 -49.91
CA THR A 923 7.50 -30.12 -51.04
C THR A 923 6.10 -29.76 -50.55
N VAL A 924 5.28 -29.21 -51.46
CA VAL A 924 3.86 -28.96 -51.17
C VAL A 924 3.12 -30.26 -50.82
N GLU A 925 3.56 -31.39 -51.40
CA GLU A 925 3.06 -32.74 -51.15
C GLU A 925 3.40 -33.21 -49.72
N GLU A 926 4.65 -33.09 -49.27
CA GLU A 926 5.07 -33.42 -47.89
C GLU A 926 4.35 -32.56 -46.83
N ASN A 927 4.11 -31.29 -47.14
CA ASN A 927 3.39 -30.39 -46.24
C ASN A 927 1.92 -30.80 -46.09
N LYS A 928 1.27 -31.17 -47.21
CA LYS A 928 -0.10 -31.72 -47.22
C LYS A 928 -0.18 -33.05 -46.45
N ASP A 929 0.75 -33.96 -46.67
CA ASP A 929 0.80 -35.25 -45.96
C ASP A 929 0.94 -35.07 -44.44
N THR A 930 1.73 -34.08 -44.00
CA THR A 930 1.88 -33.78 -42.57
C THR A 930 0.56 -33.27 -41.99
N THR A 931 -0.14 -32.38 -42.71
CA THR A 931 -1.46 -31.87 -42.28
C THR A 931 -2.57 -32.92 -42.33
N GLU A 932 -2.52 -33.86 -43.27
CA GLU A 932 -3.50 -34.95 -43.37
C GLU A 932 -3.28 -36.01 -42.29
N LYS A 933 -2.02 -36.34 -41.98
CA LYS A 933 -1.68 -37.25 -40.87
C LYS A 933 -2.13 -36.70 -39.51
N THR A 934 -2.01 -35.40 -39.28
CA THR A 934 -2.55 -34.77 -38.06
C THR A 934 -4.07 -34.82 -38.02
N ARG A 935 -4.79 -34.65 -39.16
CA ARG A 935 -6.26 -34.76 -39.20
C ARG A 935 -6.81 -36.15 -38.89
N LYS A 936 -5.99 -37.21 -39.01
CA LYS A 936 -6.40 -38.59 -38.65
C LYS A 936 -6.36 -38.85 -37.15
N LYS A 937 -5.90 -37.89 -36.34
CA LYS A 937 -5.88 -37.98 -34.87
C LYS A 937 -6.49 -36.72 -34.28
N LEU A 938 -7.39 -36.86 -33.31
CA LEU A 938 -8.00 -35.70 -32.67
C LEU A 938 -8.27 -35.99 -31.19
N THR A 939 -8.03 -35.01 -30.32
CA THR A 939 -8.37 -35.14 -28.90
C THR A 939 -9.89 -35.00 -28.69
N HIS A 940 -10.42 -35.58 -27.62
CA HIS A 940 -11.84 -35.56 -27.27
C HIS A 940 -12.35 -34.12 -27.12
N THR A 941 -11.58 -33.22 -26.50
CA THR A 941 -11.95 -31.81 -26.33
C THR A 941 -12.07 -31.09 -27.67
N LEU A 942 -11.13 -31.32 -28.60
CA LEU A 942 -11.16 -30.73 -29.94
C LEU A 942 -12.28 -31.32 -30.80
N LEU A 943 -12.49 -32.64 -30.74
CA LEU A 943 -13.57 -33.32 -31.45
C LEU A 943 -14.94 -32.79 -31.03
N ILE A 944 -15.14 -32.58 -29.72
CA ILE A 944 -16.36 -31.99 -29.19
C ILE A 944 -16.53 -30.55 -29.69
N ALA A 945 -15.49 -29.72 -29.61
CA ALA A 945 -15.54 -28.33 -30.05
C ALA A 945 -15.89 -28.21 -31.55
N GLU A 946 -15.26 -29.03 -32.39
CA GLU A 946 -15.49 -29.05 -33.84
C GLU A 946 -16.89 -29.58 -34.18
N LEU A 947 -17.38 -30.60 -33.45
CA LEU A 947 -18.75 -31.09 -33.59
C LEU A 947 -19.79 -30.03 -33.17
N PHE A 948 -19.56 -29.27 -32.10
CA PHE A 948 -20.46 -28.19 -31.69
C PHE A 948 -20.45 -27.01 -32.69
N GLU A 949 -19.34 -26.76 -33.38
CA GLU A 949 -19.26 -25.72 -34.41
C GLU A 949 -19.95 -26.16 -35.72
N GLN A 950 -19.85 -27.43 -36.10
CA GLN A 950 -20.48 -27.98 -37.30
C GLN A 950 -21.98 -28.28 -37.12
N LEU A 951 -22.40 -28.66 -35.91
CA LEU A 951 -23.79 -29.05 -35.63
C LEU A 951 -24.60 -27.83 -35.21
N LYS A 952 -25.52 -27.41 -36.08
CA LYS A 952 -26.41 -26.24 -35.86
C LYS A 952 -27.54 -26.47 -34.85
N PHE A 953 -27.44 -27.48 -33.97
CA PHE A 953 -28.46 -27.79 -32.98
C PHE A 953 -27.84 -28.25 -31.65
N PRO A 954 -28.49 -27.98 -30.50
CA PRO A 954 -27.94 -28.30 -29.18
C PRO A 954 -27.97 -29.81 -28.92
N ILE A 955 -26.79 -30.41 -28.71
CA ILE A 955 -26.61 -31.82 -28.33
C ILE A 955 -26.13 -31.91 -26.88
N LYS A 956 -26.66 -32.86 -26.11
CA LYS A 956 -26.18 -33.17 -24.77
C LYS A 956 -24.88 -33.97 -24.86
N ALA A 957 -23.88 -33.64 -24.03
CA ALA A 957 -22.57 -34.31 -24.03
C ALA A 957 -22.66 -35.84 -23.86
N GLN A 958 -23.68 -36.33 -23.15
CA GLN A 958 -23.94 -37.77 -22.98
C GLN A 958 -24.29 -38.48 -24.29
N ASP A 959 -25.04 -37.82 -25.17
CA ASP A 959 -25.45 -38.40 -26.46
C ASP A 959 -24.29 -38.45 -27.44
N LEU A 960 -23.40 -37.45 -27.38
CA LEU A 960 -22.18 -37.40 -28.16
C LEU A 960 -21.22 -38.53 -27.76
N LYS A 961 -21.06 -38.78 -26.46
CA LYS A 961 -20.25 -39.89 -25.93
C LYS A 961 -20.75 -41.25 -26.43
N LYS A 962 -22.07 -41.49 -26.36
CA LYS A 962 -22.69 -42.71 -26.90
C LYS A 962 -22.42 -42.88 -28.40
N ARG A 963 -22.41 -41.78 -29.15
CA ARG A 963 -22.15 -41.82 -30.60
C ARG A 963 -20.70 -42.12 -30.93
N ILE A 964 -19.76 -41.55 -30.17
CA ILE A 964 -18.33 -41.84 -30.28
C ILE A 964 -18.07 -43.31 -29.92
N GLU A 965 -18.67 -43.83 -28.84
CA GLU A 965 -18.61 -45.25 -28.47
C GLU A 965 -19.16 -46.14 -29.59
N SER A 966 -20.31 -45.79 -30.17
CA SER A 966 -20.86 -46.51 -31.33
C SER A 966 -19.98 -46.46 -32.57
N LEU A 967 -19.17 -45.42 -32.77
CA LEU A 967 -18.23 -45.33 -33.90
C LEU A 967 -16.96 -46.15 -33.65
N ILE A 968 -16.58 -46.32 -32.37
CA ILE A 968 -15.50 -47.21 -31.96
C ILE A 968 -15.92 -48.68 -32.12
N ASP A 969 -17.13 -49.03 -31.67
CA ASP A 969 -17.68 -50.39 -31.82
C ASP A 969 -17.85 -50.80 -33.28
N ARG A 970 -17.98 -49.83 -34.19
CA ARG A 970 -18.10 -50.02 -35.64
C ARG A 970 -16.75 -49.89 -36.37
N GLU A 971 -15.64 -49.81 -35.65
CA GLU A 971 -14.27 -49.72 -36.19
C GLU A 971 -13.99 -48.50 -37.08
N TYR A 972 -14.77 -47.42 -36.96
CA TYR A 972 -14.48 -46.15 -37.67
C TYR A 972 -13.47 -45.29 -36.90
N LEU A 973 -13.39 -45.46 -35.58
CA LEU A 973 -12.50 -44.74 -34.68
C LEU A 973 -11.87 -45.74 -33.70
N GLU A 974 -10.64 -45.52 -33.27
CA GLU A 974 -10.06 -46.21 -32.11
C GLU A 974 -9.57 -45.20 -31.07
N ARG A 975 -9.53 -45.63 -29.80
CA ARG A 975 -8.84 -44.86 -28.75
C ARG A 975 -7.36 -45.19 -28.80
N GLU A 976 -6.51 -44.17 -28.68
CA GLU A 976 -5.08 -44.39 -28.63
C GLU A 976 -4.70 -45.20 -27.37
N LYS A 977 -3.86 -46.24 -27.54
CA LYS A 977 -3.57 -47.25 -26.49
C LYS A 977 -3.02 -46.67 -25.18
N ASN A 978 -2.38 -45.50 -25.23
CA ASN A 978 -1.74 -44.86 -24.08
C ASN A 978 -2.48 -43.60 -23.60
N ASP A 979 -3.46 -43.10 -24.37
CA ASP A 979 -4.22 -41.89 -24.04
C ASP A 979 -5.68 -42.07 -24.44
N SER A 980 -6.53 -42.30 -23.42
CA SER A 980 -7.98 -42.47 -23.62
C SER A 980 -8.71 -41.21 -24.09
N SER A 981 -8.03 -40.06 -24.08
CA SER A 981 -8.56 -38.77 -24.51
C SER A 981 -8.30 -38.47 -25.99
N THR A 982 -7.57 -39.32 -26.72
CA THR A 982 -7.25 -39.13 -28.15
C THR A 982 -7.88 -40.23 -29.01
N TYR A 983 -8.53 -39.82 -30.10
CA TYR A 983 -9.15 -40.72 -31.08
C TYR A 983 -8.35 -40.75 -32.38
N VAL A 984 -8.21 -41.94 -32.94
CA VAL A 984 -7.56 -42.19 -34.22
C VAL A 984 -8.61 -42.66 -35.22
N TYR A 985 -8.63 -42.06 -36.40
CA TYR A 985 -9.51 -42.48 -37.50
C TYR A 985 -8.95 -43.72 -38.19
N LEU A 986 -9.77 -44.77 -38.30
CA LEU A 986 -9.35 -46.10 -38.76
C LEU A 986 -9.65 -46.40 -40.23
N ALA A 987 -10.40 -45.53 -40.92
CA ALA A 987 -10.81 -45.73 -42.31
C ALA A 987 -9.83 -45.18 -43.36
#